data_AF-A0A1Y3VH48-F1
#
_entry.id   AF-A0A1Y3VH48-F1
#
_cell.length_a   1.000
_cell.length_b   1.000
_cell.length_c   1.000
_cell.angle_alpha   90.00
_cell.angle_beta   90.00
_cell.angle_gamma   90.00
#
_symmetry.space_group_name_H-M   'P 1'
#
loop_
_entity.id
_entity.type
_entity.pdbx_description
1 polymer ?
#
loop_
_entity_poly.entity_id
_entity_poly.type
_entity_poly.pdbx_seq_one_letter_code
_entity_poly.pdbx_strand_id
1 'polypeptide(L)'
;MKKFLFLCCLLAAVACTKESVESGSEQARVIGVPTSDFAMKGTLSVQFSPEMAQTVAAAQARTASTRSGAPATRSGVSEIDALLDEIGAECFERIVAYDPEWESVYDRTGMNRWYWIAFDEEADLSAVGSRFAALPGVSVVEYEIHPRHIRPQHVGRVVPARPENLPARGETRASVSMNDPLLPYQWHFDNEGPNKDFSTPKAGADIDLLDAWQLCTGSDEIIVAVLDEAVQTTHPDLEANIWSNPSNPGEHGYNFWDNRAELDWRTAIQEDGEWIYADHGTHVAGVIAAVNNNSRGVSGIAGGRSTRKGVKIMSCQIMGYSDGNYSGNPIVKAFEYAWKNGAIIAQNSWGYDFEGTSPSQFEQEWIRGYQVIRDAIDTFIEGAGSKNPNSPLKGGLVIFAAGNDGDAFGDAPTYPAAYSPVIAVGSMDWAFRPAYYTDYGTWVDITAPGGDAYTAPGENGRNYAEVLSTILCDDAINYKDGRKYNSLYGYGFMQGTSMACPHVSGVAALGLSYAAQLGRQYTVGEFKSLLLSSVYGIDRYFTGTKVGITVPDLSEYRGKMGGGCVDALKMLLAVRGTTALLVPTGESATVDLAGSFGGSQSAITLTSAELDSPGNLGLTSSSLSLDGSRITLTCPKQGVSILRVVAVAGDTEITREFALVSRTGLAGNGGWL
;
A
#
# COMPACT_ATOMS: atom_id res chain seq x y z
N MET A 1 -17.09 -14.66 64.15
CA MET A 1 -16.57 -15.93 64.70
C MET A 1 -16.16 -16.85 63.54
N LYS A 2 -15.16 -17.72 63.75
CA LYS A 2 -14.80 -18.92 62.93
C LYS A 2 -16.05 -19.56 62.29
N LYS A 3 -16.13 -20.12 61.07
CA LYS A 3 -15.20 -20.81 60.12
C LYS A 3 -15.93 -20.81 58.72
N PHE A 4 -15.55 -21.44 57.60
CA PHE A 4 -14.47 -22.36 57.15
C PHE A 4 -14.31 -22.19 55.61
N LEU A 5 -13.23 -22.71 55.01
CA LEU A 5 -13.16 -23.04 53.56
C LEU A 5 -13.92 -24.36 53.26
N PHE A 6 -14.39 -24.52 52.02
CA PHE A 6 -14.17 -25.77 51.26
C PHE A 6 -14.16 -25.53 49.75
N LEU A 7 -13.13 -26.04 49.08
CA LEU A 7 -13.00 -26.13 47.62
C LEU A 7 -13.44 -27.55 47.23
N CYS A 8 -14.39 -27.70 46.31
CA CYS A 8 -14.74 -28.99 45.72
C CYS A 8 -14.87 -28.88 44.21
N CYS A 9 -14.00 -29.60 43.50
CA CYS A 9 -14.11 -29.82 42.06
C CYS A 9 -15.36 -30.66 41.77
N LEU A 10 -16.14 -30.31 40.74
CA LEU A 10 -16.98 -31.27 40.04
C LEU A 10 -16.52 -31.41 38.60
N LEU A 11 -16.07 -32.60 38.24
CA LEU A 11 -16.01 -33.02 36.84
C LEU A 11 -17.44 -33.18 36.33
N ALA A 12 -17.84 -32.35 35.36
CA ALA A 12 -18.99 -32.64 34.52
C ALA A 12 -18.52 -33.57 33.39
N ALA A 13 -18.82 -34.86 33.50
CA ALA A 13 -18.60 -35.80 32.41
C ALA A 13 -19.58 -35.46 31.27
N VAL A 14 -19.05 -35.21 30.07
CA VAL A 14 -19.85 -34.97 28.86
C VAL A 14 -20.50 -36.28 28.44
N ALA A 15 -21.77 -36.46 28.80
CA ALA A 15 -22.59 -37.56 28.32
C ALA A 15 -23.16 -37.20 26.95
N CYS A 16 -23.01 -38.09 25.97
CA CYS A 16 -23.49 -37.87 24.61
C CYS A 16 -25.02 -37.79 24.54
N THR A 17 -25.56 -36.60 24.37
CA THR A 17 -26.83 -36.41 23.67
C THR A 17 -26.53 -36.07 22.22
N LYS A 18 -26.82 -37.00 21.31
CA LYS A 18 -26.95 -36.67 19.89
C LYS A 18 -28.18 -35.77 19.77
N GLU A 19 -27.99 -34.46 19.73
CA GLU A 19 -28.98 -33.59 19.12
C GLU A 19 -29.13 -34.01 17.66
N SER A 20 -30.37 -34.16 17.24
CA SER A 20 -30.71 -34.37 15.84
C SER A 20 -30.24 -33.16 15.05
N VAL A 21 -29.42 -33.39 14.03
CA VAL A 21 -29.12 -32.38 13.02
C VAL A 21 -30.43 -32.07 12.30
N GLU A 22 -31.12 -31.02 12.73
CA GLU A 22 -32.11 -30.36 11.90
C GLU A 22 -31.33 -29.73 10.74
N SER A 23 -31.41 -30.38 9.57
CA SER A 23 -30.90 -29.84 8.32
C SER A 23 -31.80 -28.70 7.83
N GLY A 24 -31.82 -27.61 8.59
CA GLY A 24 -32.29 -26.33 8.08
C GLY A 24 -31.33 -25.88 6.98
N SER A 25 -31.84 -25.66 5.77
CA SER A 25 -31.09 -24.93 4.75
C SER A 25 -30.85 -23.52 5.28
N GLU A 26 -29.60 -23.17 5.60
CA GLU A 26 -29.26 -21.77 5.83
C GLU A 26 -29.65 -20.97 4.59
N GLN A 27 -30.51 -19.96 4.78
CA GLN A 27 -31.00 -19.13 3.69
C GLN A 27 -29.83 -18.32 3.13
N ALA A 28 -29.67 -18.31 1.80
CA ALA A 28 -28.59 -17.59 1.15
C ALA A 28 -28.61 -16.10 1.55
N ARG A 29 -27.42 -15.54 1.79
CA ARG A 29 -27.27 -14.12 2.14
C ARG A 29 -27.38 -13.30 0.86
N VAL A 30 -28.37 -12.40 0.80
CA VAL A 30 -28.44 -11.36 -0.23
C VAL A 30 -27.67 -10.13 0.27
N ILE A 31 -26.82 -9.61 -0.60
CA ILE A 31 -25.68 -8.74 -0.28
C ILE A 31 -25.69 -7.56 -1.29
N GLY A 32 -25.64 -6.32 -0.78
CA GLY A 32 -25.85 -5.08 -1.56
C GLY A 32 -27.32 -4.65 -1.67
N VAL A 33 -27.57 -3.49 -2.31
CA VAL A 33 -28.92 -2.91 -2.50
C VAL A 33 -29.24 -2.79 -4.00
N PRO A 34 -30.10 -3.64 -4.57
CA PRO A 34 -30.29 -3.75 -6.03
C PRO A 34 -31.03 -2.55 -6.66
N THR A 35 -31.62 -1.69 -5.83
CA THR A 35 -32.32 -0.47 -6.26
C THR A 35 -31.50 0.80 -5.98
N SER A 36 -30.25 0.67 -5.53
CA SER A 36 -29.36 1.82 -5.32
C SER A 36 -28.68 2.21 -6.63
N ASP A 37 -28.32 3.48 -6.76
CA ASP A 37 -27.43 3.95 -7.83
C ASP A 37 -26.02 3.34 -7.75
N PHE A 38 -25.70 2.64 -6.65
CA PHE A 38 -24.47 1.86 -6.48
C PHE A 38 -24.53 0.48 -7.13
N ALA A 39 -25.70 -0.09 -7.42
CA ALA A 39 -25.78 -1.41 -8.05
C ALA A 39 -25.55 -1.34 -9.57
N MET A 40 -24.74 -2.26 -10.09
CA MET A 40 -24.63 -2.51 -11.52
C MET A 40 -25.89 -3.26 -12.02
N LYS A 41 -26.47 -2.80 -13.13
CA LYS A 41 -27.60 -3.48 -13.77
C LYS A 41 -27.11 -4.66 -14.62
N GLY A 42 -28.00 -5.62 -14.88
CA GLY A 42 -27.71 -6.77 -15.74
C GLY A 42 -26.67 -7.75 -15.18
N THR A 43 -26.05 -7.50 -14.02
CA THR A 43 -25.04 -8.37 -13.43
C THR A 43 -25.30 -8.69 -11.98
N LEU A 44 -24.84 -9.87 -11.53
CA LEU A 44 -24.65 -10.19 -10.13
C LEU A 44 -23.57 -11.25 -9.96
N SER A 45 -23.05 -11.38 -8.74
CA SER A 45 -22.13 -12.44 -8.34
C SER A 45 -22.84 -13.41 -7.38
N VAL A 46 -22.66 -14.73 -7.56
CA VAL A 46 -23.15 -15.76 -6.63
C VAL A 46 -22.00 -16.54 -6.02
N GLN A 47 -22.05 -16.82 -4.72
CA GLN A 47 -21.18 -17.80 -4.07
C GLN A 47 -21.96 -19.08 -3.82
N PHE A 48 -21.46 -20.21 -4.31
CA PHE A 48 -22.02 -21.52 -4.00
C PHE A 48 -21.43 -22.12 -2.71
N SER A 49 -22.16 -23.07 -2.11
CA SER A 49 -21.61 -23.95 -1.08
C SER A 49 -20.46 -24.80 -1.65
N PRO A 50 -19.55 -25.34 -0.83
CA PRO A 50 -18.46 -26.18 -1.32
C PRO A 50 -18.94 -27.36 -2.19
N GLU A 51 -20.04 -28.00 -1.82
CA GLU A 51 -20.62 -29.14 -2.53
C GLU A 51 -21.23 -28.73 -3.87
N MET A 52 -21.93 -27.59 -3.91
CA MET A 52 -22.52 -27.08 -5.14
C MET A 52 -21.46 -26.53 -6.10
N ALA A 53 -20.45 -25.82 -5.59
CA ALA A 53 -19.31 -25.36 -6.38
C ALA A 53 -18.56 -26.53 -7.05
N GLN A 54 -18.32 -27.63 -6.33
CA GLN A 54 -17.77 -28.87 -6.89
C GLN A 54 -18.69 -29.50 -7.94
N THR A 55 -20.00 -29.47 -7.72
CA THR A 55 -21.00 -30.02 -8.65
C THR A 55 -21.02 -29.25 -9.96
N VAL A 56 -21.05 -27.90 -9.90
CA VAL A 56 -20.97 -27.00 -11.06
C VAL A 56 -19.65 -27.17 -11.80
N ALA A 57 -18.51 -27.12 -11.11
CA ALA A 57 -17.19 -27.29 -11.72
C ALA A 57 -17.05 -28.65 -12.43
N ALA A 58 -17.52 -29.73 -11.80
CA ALA A 58 -17.52 -31.07 -12.40
C ALA A 58 -18.48 -31.17 -13.60
N ALA A 59 -19.58 -30.43 -13.60
CA ALA A 59 -20.51 -30.35 -14.72
C ALA A 59 -19.89 -29.59 -15.91
N GLN A 60 -19.40 -28.37 -15.69
CA GLN A 60 -18.74 -27.55 -16.72
C GLN A 60 -17.52 -28.26 -17.32
N ALA A 61 -16.72 -28.97 -16.53
CA ALA A 61 -15.59 -29.76 -17.03
C ALA A 61 -16.00 -30.87 -18.03
N ARG A 62 -17.22 -31.43 -17.91
CA ARG A 62 -17.74 -32.40 -18.89
C ARG A 62 -18.12 -31.70 -20.20
N THR A 63 -18.75 -30.54 -20.14
CA THR A 63 -19.23 -29.78 -21.31
C THR A 63 -18.13 -29.03 -22.07
N ALA A 64 -17.11 -28.53 -21.35
CA ALA A 64 -16.00 -27.75 -21.93
C ALA A 64 -15.19 -28.51 -23.00
N SER A 65 -15.26 -29.86 -23.01
CA SER A 65 -14.69 -30.71 -24.04
C SER A 65 -15.26 -30.51 -25.47
N THR A 66 -16.28 -29.65 -25.64
CA THR A 66 -17.03 -29.47 -26.90
C THR A 66 -17.12 -28.05 -27.46
N ARG A 67 -16.58 -27.02 -26.77
CA ARG A 67 -16.65 -25.61 -27.22
C ARG A 67 -15.35 -24.86 -26.94
N SER A 68 -14.85 -24.12 -27.92
CA SER A 68 -13.73 -23.19 -27.78
C SER A 68 -14.20 -21.73 -27.88
N GLY A 69 -13.82 -20.91 -26.90
CA GLY A 69 -13.79 -19.45 -27.05
C GLY A 69 -15.10 -18.66 -26.86
N ALA A 70 -16.16 -19.25 -26.30
CA ALA A 70 -17.35 -18.50 -25.88
C ALA A 70 -17.54 -18.64 -24.35
N PRO A 71 -18.05 -17.60 -23.65
CA PRO A 71 -18.38 -17.71 -22.23
C PRO A 71 -19.31 -18.90 -21.96
N ALA A 72 -19.14 -19.54 -20.81
CA ALA A 72 -20.09 -20.54 -20.37
C ALA A 72 -21.41 -19.82 -20.07
N THR A 73 -22.49 -20.17 -20.74
CA THR A 73 -23.83 -19.62 -20.47
C THR A 73 -24.64 -20.52 -19.53
N ARG A 74 -24.05 -21.62 -19.06
CA ARG A 74 -24.69 -22.69 -18.29
C ARG A 74 -23.75 -23.22 -17.21
N SER A 75 -24.34 -23.60 -16.10
CA SER A 75 -23.71 -24.30 -14.97
C SER A 75 -23.60 -25.81 -15.21
N GLY A 76 -24.51 -26.39 -16.01
CA GLY A 76 -24.65 -27.84 -16.14
C GLY A 76 -25.40 -28.51 -14.98
N VAL A 77 -26.05 -27.72 -14.12
CA VAL A 77 -26.97 -28.16 -13.05
C VAL A 77 -28.38 -27.68 -13.42
N SER A 78 -29.32 -28.62 -13.56
CA SER A 78 -30.64 -28.37 -14.18
C SER A 78 -31.42 -27.22 -13.55
N GLU A 79 -31.38 -27.08 -12.23
CA GLU A 79 -32.13 -26.08 -11.47
C GLU A 79 -31.54 -24.67 -11.64
N ILE A 80 -30.22 -24.56 -11.74
CA ILE A 80 -29.52 -23.29 -12.02
C ILE A 80 -29.69 -22.96 -13.51
N ASP A 81 -29.51 -23.93 -14.41
CA ASP A 81 -29.64 -23.75 -15.86
C ASP A 81 -31.06 -23.31 -16.26
N ALA A 82 -32.10 -23.81 -15.58
CA ALA A 82 -33.47 -23.35 -15.79
C ALA A 82 -33.68 -21.88 -15.41
N LEU A 83 -33.03 -21.39 -14.34
CA LEU A 83 -33.06 -19.97 -13.97
C LEU A 83 -32.27 -19.12 -14.99
N LEU A 84 -31.08 -19.59 -15.39
CA LEU A 84 -30.25 -18.94 -16.41
C LEU A 84 -30.98 -18.84 -17.77
N ASP A 85 -31.71 -19.89 -18.18
CA ASP A 85 -32.56 -19.87 -19.37
C ASP A 85 -33.70 -18.84 -19.25
N GLU A 86 -34.34 -18.73 -18.09
CA GLU A 86 -35.50 -17.84 -17.90
C GLU A 86 -35.13 -16.35 -17.84
N ILE A 87 -33.99 -16.00 -17.22
CA ILE A 87 -33.50 -14.62 -17.17
C ILE A 87 -32.77 -14.19 -18.45
N GLY A 88 -32.61 -15.10 -19.43
CA GLY A 88 -31.86 -14.83 -20.65
C GLY A 88 -30.36 -14.66 -20.42
N ALA A 89 -29.76 -15.40 -19.49
CA ALA A 89 -28.37 -15.21 -19.09
C ALA A 89 -27.38 -15.36 -20.25
N GLU A 90 -26.62 -14.30 -20.47
CA GLU A 90 -25.59 -14.17 -21.50
C GLU A 90 -24.23 -14.69 -21.01
N CYS A 91 -23.98 -14.66 -19.69
CA CYS A 91 -22.77 -15.19 -19.07
C CYS A 91 -23.05 -15.89 -17.74
N PHE A 92 -22.30 -16.97 -17.47
CA PHE A 92 -22.17 -17.67 -16.20
C PHE A 92 -20.72 -18.17 -16.06
N GLU A 93 -19.83 -17.30 -15.56
CA GLU A 93 -18.38 -17.51 -15.49
C GLU A 93 -17.92 -17.67 -14.03
N ARG A 94 -17.02 -18.63 -13.73
CA ARG A 94 -16.34 -18.68 -12.42
C ARG A 94 -15.34 -17.52 -12.35
N ILE A 95 -15.47 -16.61 -11.37
CA ILE A 95 -14.80 -15.30 -11.40
C ILE A 95 -13.27 -15.44 -11.49
N VAL A 96 -12.70 -16.32 -10.67
CA VAL A 96 -11.30 -16.78 -10.84
C VAL A 96 -11.28 -18.02 -11.71
N ALA A 97 -10.46 -18.02 -12.76
CA ALA A 97 -10.36 -19.16 -13.67
C ALA A 97 -9.91 -20.43 -12.94
N TYR A 98 -10.30 -21.61 -13.43
CA TYR A 98 -9.78 -22.87 -12.88
C TYR A 98 -8.27 -22.95 -13.14
N ASP A 99 -7.50 -23.10 -12.08
CA ASP A 99 -6.05 -23.19 -12.16
C ASP A 99 -5.52 -24.19 -11.13
N PRO A 100 -5.02 -25.37 -11.56
CA PRO A 100 -4.61 -26.44 -10.65
C PRO A 100 -3.41 -26.05 -9.78
N GLU A 101 -2.65 -25.00 -10.12
CA GLU A 101 -1.64 -24.46 -9.22
C GLU A 101 -2.27 -23.72 -8.04
N TRP A 102 -3.40 -23.04 -8.26
CA TRP A 102 -3.98 -22.08 -7.31
C TRP A 102 -5.25 -22.55 -6.59
N GLU A 103 -5.92 -23.63 -7.05
CA GLU A 103 -7.13 -24.16 -6.38
C GLU A 103 -6.96 -24.35 -4.86
N SER A 104 -5.79 -24.80 -4.37
CA SER A 104 -5.56 -24.98 -2.92
C SER A 104 -5.52 -23.69 -2.11
N VAL A 105 -5.32 -22.53 -2.76
CA VAL A 105 -5.52 -21.20 -2.15
C VAL A 105 -7.01 -20.85 -2.26
N TYR A 106 -7.60 -21.02 -3.43
CA TYR A 106 -8.99 -20.67 -3.70
C TYR A 106 -10.00 -21.47 -2.86
N ASP A 107 -9.70 -22.72 -2.51
CA ASP A 107 -10.50 -23.53 -1.58
C ASP A 107 -10.53 -22.95 -0.16
N ARG A 108 -9.38 -22.42 0.31
CA ARG A 108 -9.21 -21.87 1.67
C ARG A 108 -9.91 -20.53 1.83
N THR A 109 -9.78 -19.64 0.85
CA THR A 109 -10.47 -18.33 0.83
C THR A 109 -11.90 -18.43 0.32
N GLY A 110 -12.25 -19.47 -0.42
CA GLY A 110 -13.54 -19.65 -1.06
C GLY A 110 -13.69 -18.97 -2.42
N MET A 111 -12.60 -18.46 -2.98
CA MET A 111 -12.60 -17.72 -4.23
C MET A 111 -13.11 -18.55 -5.42
N ASN A 112 -12.83 -19.85 -5.45
CA ASN A 112 -13.28 -20.77 -6.51
C ASN A 112 -14.79 -21.08 -6.47
N ARG A 113 -15.52 -20.58 -5.46
CA ARG A 113 -16.97 -20.77 -5.34
C ARG A 113 -17.79 -19.60 -5.87
N TRP A 114 -17.13 -18.52 -6.30
CA TRP A 114 -17.77 -17.35 -6.87
C TRP A 114 -17.95 -17.45 -8.39
N TYR A 115 -19.16 -17.10 -8.84
CA TYR A 115 -19.53 -17.07 -10.25
C TYR A 115 -20.20 -15.73 -10.57
N TRP A 116 -19.74 -15.09 -11.64
CA TRP A 116 -20.33 -13.89 -12.23
C TRP A 116 -21.42 -14.29 -13.23
N ILE A 117 -22.54 -13.57 -13.19
CA ILE A 117 -23.70 -13.83 -14.05
C ILE A 117 -24.09 -12.52 -14.71
N ALA A 118 -24.23 -12.54 -16.05
CA ALA A 118 -24.71 -11.41 -16.84
C ALA A 118 -25.98 -11.78 -17.61
N PHE A 119 -26.91 -10.83 -17.70
CA PHE A 119 -28.25 -10.94 -18.27
C PHE A 119 -28.75 -9.54 -18.69
N ASP A 120 -29.94 -9.47 -19.30
CA ASP A 120 -30.53 -8.21 -19.79
C ASP A 120 -30.61 -7.13 -18.69
N GLU A 121 -30.10 -5.92 -18.96
CA GLU A 121 -30.11 -4.78 -18.04
C GLU A 121 -31.53 -4.30 -17.66
N GLU A 122 -32.54 -4.63 -18.48
CA GLU A 122 -33.96 -4.31 -18.22
C GLU A 122 -34.63 -5.32 -17.27
N ALA A 123 -33.95 -6.41 -16.87
CA ALA A 123 -34.46 -7.35 -15.89
C ALA A 123 -34.50 -6.76 -14.47
N ASP A 124 -35.51 -7.14 -13.68
CA ASP A 124 -35.60 -6.76 -12.26
C ASP A 124 -34.50 -7.46 -11.45
N LEU A 125 -33.39 -6.75 -11.24
CA LEU A 125 -32.22 -7.21 -10.49
C LEU A 125 -32.57 -7.77 -9.10
N SER A 126 -33.54 -7.16 -8.41
CA SER A 126 -33.99 -7.58 -7.08
C SER A 126 -34.73 -8.92 -7.15
N ALA A 127 -35.60 -9.09 -8.15
CA ALA A 127 -36.28 -10.35 -8.41
C ALA A 127 -35.30 -11.45 -8.84
N VAL A 128 -34.35 -11.16 -9.72
CA VAL A 128 -33.31 -12.12 -10.17
C VAL A 128 -32.46 -12.58 -8.97
N GLY A 129 -31.93 -11.65 -8.17
CA GLY A 129 -31.10 -11.99 -7.02
C GLY A 129 -31.87 -12.78 -5.94
N SER A 130 -33.13 -12.41 -5.67
CA SER A 130 -34.01 -13.16 -4.76
C SER A 130 -34.25 -14.61 -5.21
N ARG A 131 -34.26 -14.87 -6.53
CA ARG A 131 -34.43 -16.21 -7.08
C ARG A 131 -33.17 -17.06 -7.00
N PHE A 132 -31.99 -16.48 -7.28
CA PHE A 132 -30.73 -17.16 -7.02
C PHE A 132 -30.57 -17.51 -5.54
N ALA A 133 -30.95 -16.60 -4.63
CA ALA A 133 -30.90 -16.84 -3.19
C ALA A 133 -31.85 -17.95 -2.69
N ALA A 134 -32.82 -18.37 -3.52
CA ALA A 134 -33.72 -19.48 -3.23
C ALA A 134 -33.24 -20.83 -3.83
N LEU A 135 -32.17 -20.85 -4.64
CA LEU A 135 -31.64 -22.08 -5.22
C LEU A 135 -30.84 -22.90 -4.18
N PRO A 136 -31.03 -24.23 -4.11
CA PRO A 136 -30.23 -25.09 -3.24
C PRO A 136 -28.73 -24.94 -3.53
N GLY A 137 -27.93 -24.79 -2.48
CA GLY A 137 -26.47 -24.69 -2.61
C GLY A 137 -25.94 -23.32 -3.04
N VAL A 138 -26.79 -22.30 -3.22
CA VAL A 138 -26.35 -20.90 -3.21
C VAL A 138 -26.18 -20.47 -1.75
N SER A 139 -25.03 -19.89 -1.41
CA SER A 139 -24.70 -19.37 -0.09
C SER A 139 -24.78 -17.84 -0.02
N VAL A 140 -24.41 -17.17 -1.12
CA VAL A 140 -24.43 -15.70 -1.24
C VAL A 140 -24.91 -15.28 -2.62
N VAL A 141 -25.66 -14.18 -2.67
CA VAL A 141 -25.93 -13.39 -3.88
C VAL A 141 -25.53 -11.95 -3.62
N GLU A 142 -24.57 -11.43 -4.37
CA GLU A 142 -23.96 -10.11 -4.24
C GLU A 142 -24.25 -9.26 -5.47
N TYR A 143 -24.91 -8.13 -5.29
CA TYR A 143 -25.09 -7.12 -6.33
C TYR A 143 -23.80 -6.31 -6.47
N GLU A 144 -23.30 -6.18 -7.70
CA GLU A 144 -21.99 -5.58 -7.94
C GLU A 144 -22.01 -4.06 -7.80
N ILE A 145 -20.93 -3.46 -7.31
CA ILE A 145 -20.76 -2.01 -7.30
C ILE A 145 -20.58 -1.54 -8.75
N HIS A 146 -21.42 -0.62 -9.20
CA HIS A 146 -21.29 0.03 -10.50
C HIS A 146 -19.92 0.72 -10.58
N PRO A 147 -19.06 0.37 -11.57
CA PRO A 147 -17.66 0.79 -11.57
C PRO A 147 -17.43 2.30 -11.46
N ARG A 148 -18.32 3.14 -12.05
CA ARG A 148 -18.35 4.62 -11.93
C ARG A 148 -18.09 5.21 -10.54
N HIS A 149 -18.36 4.47 -9.47
CA HIS A 149 -18.17 4.92 -8.08
C HIS A 149 -16.74 4.74 -7.56
N ILE A 150 -15.89 4.01 -8.29
CA ILE A 150 -14.46 3.86 -7.98
C ILE A 150 -13.75 5.15 -8.38
N ARG A 151 -13.09 5.80 -7.42
CA ARG A 151 -12.37 7.07 -7.62
C ARG A 151 -10.93 7.02 -7.08
N PRO A 152 -9.97 7.70 -7.75
CA PRO A 152 -8.64 7.91 -7.22
C PRO A 152 -8.68 8.84 -6.00
N GLN A 153 -7.95 8.50 -4.93
CA GLN A 153 -7.98 9.20 -3.64
C GLN A 153 -7.00 10.40 -3.58
N HIS A 154 -7.10 11.31 -4.56
CA HIS A 154 -6.33 12.56 -4.63
C HIS A 154 -7.23 13.79 -4.54
N VAL A 155 -6.65 14.96 -4.22
CA VAL A 155 -7.39 16.21 -4.06
C VAL A 155 -6.82 17.32 -4.93
N GLY A 156 -7.71 18.02 -5.63
CA GLY A 156 -7.33 19.03 -6.61
C GLY A 156 -6.95 18.43 -7.95
N ARG A 157 -6.20 19.19 -8.76
CA ARG A 157 -5.70 18.75 -10.07
C ARG A 157 -4.20 18.51 -9.99
N VAL A 158 -3.69 17.65 -10.88
CA VAL A 158 -2.26 17.56 -11.19
C VAL A 158 -1.71 18.94 -11.50
N VAL A 159 -0.57 19.30 -10.90
CA VAL A 159 0.14 20.53 -11.24
C VAL A 159 1.48 20.19 -11.90
N PRO A 160 1.63 20.36 -13.23
CA PRO A 160 2.87 20.04 -13.92
C PRO A 160 4.07 20.83 -13.38
N ALA A 161 5.22 20.17 -13.30
CA ALA A 161 6.45 20.76 -12.82
C ALA A 161 6.94 21.88 -13.77
N ARG A 162 7.17 23.07 -13.21
CA ARG A 162 7.67 24.25 -13.92
C ARG A 162 8.72 24.99 -13.10
N PRO A 163 9.60 25.82 -13.71
CA PRO A 163 10.60 26.57 -12.97
C PRO A 163 10.01 27.53 -11.93
N GLU A 164 8.78 28.01 -12.14
CA GLU A 164 8.03 28.84 -11.20
C GLU A 164 7.65 28.13 -9.89
N ASN A 165 7.68 26.79 -9.86
CA ASN A 165 7.40 25.95 -8.69
C ASN A 165 8.66 25.28 -8.11
N LEU A 166 9.81 25.47 -8.76
CA LEU A 166 11.10 24.84 -8.42
C LEU A 166 12.14 25.93 -8.10
N PRO A 167 12.10 26.53 -6.89
CA PRO A 167 12.99 27.62 -6.52
C PRO A 167 14.45 27.17 -6.49
N ALA A 168 15.39 28.03 -6.87
CA ALA A 168 16.81 27.67 -6.95
C ALA A 168 17.37 27.17 -5.60
N ARG A 169 17.63 25.87 -5.53
CA ARG A 169 18.29 25.16 -4.43
C ARG A 169 19.82 25.11 -4.61
N GLY A 170 20.54 25.07 -3.49
CA GLY A 170 21.99 24.83 -3.47
C GLY A 170 22.30 23.34 -3.44
N GLU A 171 23.52 23.00 -3.02
CA GLU A 171 23.87 21.62 -2.67
C GLU A 171 23.15 21.22 -1.37
N THR A 172 22.31 20.18 -1.45
CA THR A 172 21.53 19.57 -0.36
C THR A 172 21.94 18.10 -0.15
N ARG A 173 21.54 17.47 0.96
CA ARG A 173 21.76 16.01 1.19
C ARG A 173 21.19 15.18 0.05
N ALA A 174 19.96 15.46 -0.36
CA ALA A 174 19.32 14.92 -1.56
C ALA A 174 20.22 15.01 -2.81
N SER A 175 20.72 16.20 -3.15
CA SER A 175 21.47 16.45 -4.39
C SER A 175 22.81 15.70 -4.53
N VAL A 176 23.38 15.22 -3.41
CA VAL A 176 24.62 14.44 -3.38
C VAL A 176 24.37 12.93 -3.14
N SER A 177 23.13 12.55 -2.86
CA SER A 177 22.73 11.15 -2.66
C SER A 177 22.55 10.42 -3.99
N MET A 178 21.73 10.98 -4.88
CA MET A 178 21.56 10.55 -6.26
C MET A 178 21.71 11.76 -7.19
N ASN A 179 22.02 11.53 -8.47
CA ASN A 179 22.22 12.59 -9.46
C ASN A 179 20.91 13.05 -10.17
N ASP A 180 19.76 12.71 -9.62
CA ASP A 180 18.44 12.98 -10.20
C ASP A 180 18.05 14.45 -9.92
N PRO A 181 17.89 15.31 -10.94
CA PRO A 181 17.82 16.77 -10.79
C PRO A 181 16.61 17.28 -10.01
N LEU A 182 15.54 16.49 -9.85
CA LEU A 182 14.35 16.86 -9.09
C LEU A 182 14.28 16.25 -7.69
N LEU A 183 15.17 15.32 -7.33
CA LEU A 183 15.27 14.78 -5.96
C LEU A 183 15.40 15.87 -4.88
N PRO A 184 16.14 16.99 -5.07
CA PRO A 184 16.19 18.07 -4.09
C PRO A 184 14.85 18.75 -3.80
N TYR A 185 13.80 18.51 -4.59
CA TYR A 185 12.45 19.06 -4.43
C TYR A 185 11.45 18.03 -3.88
N GLN A 186 11.85 16.77 -3.73
CA GLN A 186 11.06 15.71 -3.10
C GLN A 186 11.21 15.80 -1.57
N TRP A 187 10.60 16.83 -0.95
CA TRP A 187 10.68 17.06 0.50
C TRP A 187 10.28 15.83 1.32
N HIS A 188 9.40 14.99 0.77
CA HIS A 188 8.90 13.76 1.38
C HIS A 188 9.97 12.68 1.57
N PHE A 189 11.15 12.84 0.97
CA PHE A 189 12.35 12.00 1.14
C PHE A 189 13.50 12.66 1.92
N ASP A 190 13.56 14.00 1.96
CA ASP A 190 14.59 14.81 2.62
C ASP A 190 14.03 16.21 2.93
N ASN A 191 13.43 16.38 4.10
CA ASN A 191 12.87 17.66 4.53
C ASN A 191 13.90 18.39 5.39
N GLU A 192 14.55 19.41 4.81
CA GLU A 192 15.53 20.26 5.49
C GLU A 192 14.89 21.27 6.47
N GLY A 193 13.55 21.37 6.48
CA GLY A 193 12.81 22.32 7.32
C GLY A 193 12.76 23.74 6.74
N PRO A 194 12.63 24.78 7.60
CA PRO A 194 12.47 26.15 7.16
C PRO A 194 13.68 26.64 6.37
N ASN A 195 13.42 27.36 5.28
CA ASN A 195 14.43 27.92 4.39
C ASN A 195 14.07 29.37 4.01
N LYS A 196 14.85 29.98 3.10
CA LYS A 196 14.67 31.37 2.68
C LYS A 196 13.30 31.64 2.02
N ASP A 197 12.69 30.62 1.41
CA ASP A 197 11.46 30.71 0.63
C ASP A 197 10.23 30.28 1.45
N PHE A 198 10.40 29.32 2.39
CA PHE A 198 9.31 28.71 3.16
C PHE A 198 9.62 28.60 4.66
N SER A 199 8.72 29.11 5.51
CA SER A 199 8.83 29.07 6.99
C SER A 199 8.05 27.93 7.66
N THR A 200 7.08 27.33 6.97
CA THR A 200 6.23 26.24 7.47
C THR A 200 6.92 24.87 7.64
N PRO A 201 7.82 24.40 6.74
CA PRO A 201 8.32 23.03 6.78
C PRO A 201 9.06 22.73 8.08
N LYS A 202 9.11 21.47 8.50
CA LYS A 202 9.91 21.06 9.66
C LYS A 202 10.91 19.98 9.27
N ALA A 203 12.13 20.14 9.75
CA ALA A 203 13.21 19.21 9.45
C ALA A 203 12.86 17.80 9.93
N GLY A 204 13.07 16.79 9.08
CA GLY A 204 12.71 15.40 9.37
C GLY A 204 11.22 15.06 9.21
N ALA A 205 10.38 15.97 8.70
CA ALA A 205 9.02 15.61 8.27
C ALA A 205 9.07 14.98 6.87
N ASP A 206 9.62 13.77 6.82
CA ASP A 206 9.90 12.95 5.64
C ASP A 206 10.04 11.47 6.06
N ILE A 207 10.18 10.54 5.11
CA ILE A 207 10.27 9.09 5.42
C ILE A 207 11.69 8.61 5.77
N ASP A 208 12.67 9.49 5.97
CA ASP A 208 14.07 9.15 6.29
C ASP A 208 14.80 8.29 5.23
N LEU A 209 14.49 8.56 3.96
CA LEU A 209 14.89 7.73 2.83
C LEU A 209 16.40 7.73 2.54
N LEU A 210 17.06 8.90 2.61
CA LEU A 210 18.46 9.03 2.20
C LEU A 210 19.42 8.20 3.06
N ASP A 211 19.08 7.99 4.33
CA ASP A 211 19.86 7.15 5.23
C ASP A 211 19.55 5.66 4.98
N ALA A 212 18.29 5.32 4.67
CA ALA A 212 17.88 3.96 4.29
C ALA A 212 18.59 3.47 3.01
N TRP A 213 18.75 4.35 2.01
CA TRP A 213 19.48 4.06 0.77
C TRP A 213 20.95 3.69 0.94
N GLN A 214 21.56 3.92 2.12
CA GLN A 214 22.90 3.42 2.43
C GLN A 214 22.93 1.90 2.70
N LEU A 215 21.77 1.28 2.97
CA LEU A 215 21.63 -0.15 3.27
C LEU A 215 21.04 -0.93 2.09
N CYS A 216 19.96 -0.42 1.50
CA CYS A 216 19.26 -0.99 0.36
C CYS A 216 18.60 0.10 -0.48
N THR A 217 18.52 -0.09 -1.80
CA THR A 217 17.88 0.85 -2.74
C THR A 217 16.75 0.22 -3.57
N GLY A 218 16.49 -1.08 -3.43
CA GLY A 218 15.53 -1.85 -4.23
C GLY A 218 16.10 -3.19 -4.71
N SER A 219 15.25 -4.01 -5.32
CA SER A 219 15.59 -5.27 -6.00
C SER A 219 14.54 -5.61 -7.04
N ASP A 220 14.93 -6.04 -8.25
CA ASP A 220 13.98 -6.45 -9.30
C ASP A 220 13.31 -7.81 -9.04
N GLU A 221 13.64 -8.47 -7.93
CA GLU A 221 12.93 -9.64 -7.40
C GLU A 221 11.59 -9.26 -6.73
N ILE A 222 11.39 -8.00 -6.36
CA ILE A 222 10.15 -7.52 -5.71
C ILE A 222 9.23 -6.90 -6.74
N ILE A 223 8.01 -7.42 -6.83
CA ILE A 223 6.96 -6.91 -7.73
C ILE A 223 5.86 -6.26 -6.88
N VAL A 224 5.53 -5.02 -7.23
CA VAL A 224 4.42 -4.22 -6.69
C VAL A 224 3.39 -4.06 -7.79
N ALA A 225 2.17 -4.54 -7.56
CA ALA A 225 1.04 -4.25 -8.42
C ALA A 225 0.41 -2.93 -7.99
N VAL A 226 0.28 -2.00 -8.92
CA VAL A 226 -0.45 -0.73 -8.75
C VAL A 226 -1.84 -0.95 -9.34
N LEU A 227 -2.84 -1.08 -8.48
CA LEU A 227 -4.25 -1.23 -8.85
C LEU A 227 -4.86 0.18 -8.85
N ASP A 228 -4.93 0.80 -10.03
CA ASP A 228 -5.17 2.23 -10.16
C ASP A 228 -5.71 2.60 -11.56
N GLU A 229 -5.60 3.86 -11.98
CA GLU A 229 -5.50 4.26 -13.38
C GLU A 229 -4.24 3.64 -14.04
N ALA A 230 -4.11 3.77 -15.36
CA ALA A 230 -2.97 3.22 -16.08
C ALA A 230 -1.61 3.87 -15.68
N VAL A 231 -0.59 3.04 -15.47
CA VAL A 231 0.81 3.50 -15.31
C VAL A 231 1.45 3.66 -16.69
N GLN A 232 2.11 4.79 -16.96
CA GLN A 232 2.85 4.98 -18.21
C GLN A 232 4.10 4.08 -18.26
N THR A 233 3.95 2.92 -18.88
CA THR A 233 4.98 1.88 -18.98
C THR A 233 6.23 2.30 -19.78
N THR A 234 6.09 3.32 -20.62
CA THR A 234 7.15 3.91 -21.44
C THR A 234 7.68 5.25 -20.91
N HIS A 235 7.31 5.64 -19.68
CA HIS A 235 7.84 6.87 -19.08
C HIS A 235 9.38 6.74 -18.95
N PRO A 236 10.19 7.71 -19.44
CA PRO A 236 11.66 7.60 -19.47
C PRO A 236 12.34 7.47 -18.09
N ASP A 237 11.57 7.68 -17.02
CA ASP A 237 11.99 7.58 -15.62
C ASP A 237 11.35 6.40 -14.87
N LEU A 238 10.51 5.59 -15.54
CA LEU A 238 9.89 4.38 -14.99
C LEU A 238 10.30 3.12 -15.77
N GLU A 239 10.49 3.20 -17.09
CA GLU A 239 10.59 2.04 -18.01
C GLU A 239 11.52 0.91 -17.50
N ALA A 240 12.68 1.24 -16.93
CA ALA A 240 13.64 0.25 -16.43
C ALA A 240 13.15 -0.51 -15.18
N ASN A 241 12.19 0.06 -14.44
CA ASN A 241 11.53 -0.49 -13.26
C ASN A 241 10.08 -0.93 -13.53
N ILE A 242 9.60 -0.89 -14.77
CA ILE A 242 8.33 -1.53 -15.15
C ILE A 242 8.52 -3.05 -15.18
N TRP A 243 7.50 -3.78 -14.72
CA TRP A 243 7.39 -5.24 -14.81
C TRP A 243 7.08 -5.66 -16.25
N SER A 244 7.46 -6.86 -16.66
CA SER A 244 7.09 -7.41 -17.96
C SER A 244 6.68 -8.86 -17.78
N ASN A 245 5.57 -9.27 -18.40
CA ASN A 245 5.10 -10.65 -18.34
C ASN A 245 6.18 -11.58 -18.90
N PRO A 246 6.72 -12.53 -18.10
CA PRO A 246 7.72 -13.48 -18.58
C PRO A 246 7.27 -14.32 -19.78
N SER A 247 5.95 -14.49 -19.95
CA SER A 247 5.34 -15.24 -21.06
C SER A 247 5.05 -14.36 -22.29
N ASN A 248 4.87 -13.04 -22.11
CA ASN A 248 4.68 -12.08 -23.20
C ASN A 248 5.35 -10.73 -22.85
N PRO A 249 6.64 -10.52 -23.17
CA PRO A 249 7.39 -9.36 -22.69
C PRO A 249 6.89 -7.96 -23.13
N GLY A 250 5.90 -7.87 -24.01
CA GLY A 250 5.21 -6.62 -24.35
C GLY A 250 4.01 -6.28 -23.44
N GLU A 251 3.61 -7.19 -22.56
CA GLU A 251 2.60 -6.96 -21.53
C GLU A 251 3.28 -6.51 -20.23
N HIS A 252 2.82 -5.39 -19.68
CA HIS A 252 3.37 -4.75 -18.49
C HIS A 252 2.35 -4.68 -17.33
N GLY A 253 1.26 -5.42 -17.48
CA GLY A 253 0.00 -5.16 -16.80
C GLY A 253 -1.17 -5.51 -17.71
N TYR A 254 -2.37 -5.09 -17.32
CA TYR A 254 -3.60 -5.34 -18.08
C TYR A 254 -4.65 -4.27 -17.75
N ASN A 255 -5.53 -3.98 -18.72
CA ASN A 255 -6.68 -3.09 -18.54
C ASN A 255 -7.91 -3.92 -18.19
N PHE A 256 -8.14 -4.10 -16.89
CA PHE A 256 -9.31 -4.82 -16.38
C PHE A 256 -10.59 -4.01 -16.57
N TRP A 257 -10.50 -2.68 -16.52
CA TRP A 257 -11.64 -1.77 -16.66
C TRP A 257 -12.41 -1.96 -17.97
N ASP A 258 -11.70 -2.16 -19.09
CA ASP A 258 -12.27 -2.41 -20.41
C ASP A 258 -11.88 -3.79 -21.00
N ASN A 259 -11.44 -4.71 -20.12
CA ASN A 259 -11.06 -6.09 -20.41
C ASN A 259 -10.18 -6.29 -21.67
N ARG A 260 -9.01 -5.63 -21.70
CA ARG A 260 -8.05 -5.70 -22.82
C ARG A 260 -6.60 -5.58 -22.36
N ALA A 261 -5.66 -5.99 -23.22
CA ALA A 261 -4.23 -5.92 -22.91
C ALA A 261 -3.70 -4.47 -22.96
N GLU A 262 -4.31 -3.64 -23.79
CA GLU A 262 -3.95 -2.24 -24.01
C GLU A 262 -4.43 -1.33 -22.87
N LEU A 263 -3.46 -0.85 -22.08
CA LEU A 263 -3.65 0.25 -21.14
C LEU A 263 -4.17 1.50 -21.85
N ASP A 264 -5.11 2.21 -21.23
CA ASP A 264 -5.69 3.46 -21.74
C ASP A 264 -5.28 4.65 -20.88
N TRP A 265 -4.70 5.67 -21.53
CA TRP A 265 -4.35 6.93 -20.88
C TRP A 265 -5.55 7.87 -20.66
N ARG A 266 -6.73 7.57 -21.23
CA ARG A 266 -7.94 8.40 -21.10
C ARG A 266 -8.70 8.06 -19.81
N THR A 267 -9.24 9.07 -19.13
CA THR A 267 -10.09 8.86 -17.94
C THR A 267 -11.51 9.36 -18.15
N ALA A 268 -11.68 10.62 -18.59
CA ALA A 268 -12.98 11.23 -18.84
C ALA A 268 -12.91 12.30 -19.94
N ILE A 269 -14.07 12.84 -20.33
CA ILE A 269 -14.20 13.98 -21.26
C ILE A 269 -14.78 15.15 -20.48
N GLN A 270 -14.17 16.33 -20.58
CA GLN A 270 -14.65 17.58 -19.97
C GLN A 270 -15.86 18.15 -20.74
N GLU A 271 -16.57 19.10 -20.14
CA GLU A 271 -17.72 19.78 -20.78
C GLU A 271 -17.36 20.49 -22.10
N ASP A 272 -16.10 20.91 -22.27
CA ASP A 272 -15.58 21.52 -23.49
C ASP A 272 -15.16 20.52 -24.59
N GLY A 273 -15.22 19.22 -24.28
CA GLY A 273 -14.84 18.12 -25.18
C GLY A 273 -13.38 17.70 -25.11
N GLU A 274 -12.54 18.31 -24.26
CA GLU A 274 -11.14 17.91 -24.08
C GLU A 274 -11.02 16.73 -23.09
N TRP A 275 -10.06 15.83 -23.36
CA TRP A 275 -9.82 14.64 -22.54
C TRP A 275 -9.12 14.97 -21.20
N ILE A 276 -9.54 14.28 -20.14
CA ILE A 276 -8.77 14.08 -18.91
C ILE A 276 -7.95 12.79 -19.06
N TYR A 277 -6.74 12.77 -18.50
CA TYR A 277 -5.77 11.70 -18.68
C TYR A 277 -5.32 11.06 -17.36
N ALA A 278 -4.84 9.81 -17.47
CA ALA A 278 -4.48 8.87 -16.40
C ALA A 278 -3.15 9.19 -15.68
N ASP A 279 -3.03 10.40 -15.14
CA ASP A 279 -1.81 10.84 -14.45
C ASP A 279 -1.59 10.14 -13.10
N HIS A 280 -2.67 9.68 -12.45
CA HIS A 280 -2.64 9.28 -11.05
C HIS A 280 -1.83 8.01 -10.82
N GLY A 281 -2.09 6.94 -11.56
CA GLY A 281 -1.33 5.68 -11.48
C GLY A 281 0.14 5.87 -11.84
N THR A 282 0.44 6.74 -12.80
CA THR A 282 1.81 7.12 -13.17
C THR A 282 2.53 7.87 -12.05
N HIS A 283 1.82 8.73 -11.30
CA HIS A 283 2.36 9.45 -10.15
C HIS A 283 2.64 8.54 -8.95
N VAL A 284 1.69 7.64 -8.65
CA VAL A 284 1.80 6.59 -7.64
C VAL A 284 3.02 5.69 -7.93
N ALA A 285 3.19 5.23 -9.17
CA ALA A 285 4.32 4.41 -9.58
C ALA A 285 5.68 5.10 -9.39
N GLY A 286 5.78 6.41 -9.68
CA GLY A 286 7.02 7.18 -9.51
C GLY A 286 7.49 7.28 -8.06
N VAL A 287 6.57 7.51 -7.11
CA VAL A 287 6.90 7.55 -5.68
C VAL A 287 7.50 6.21 -5.24
N ILE A 288 6.97 5.09 -5.73
CA ILE A 288 7.46 3.75 -5.39
C ILE A 288 8.82 3.46 -6.06
N ALA A 289 8.94 3.71 -7.36
CA ALA A 289 10.00 3.12 -8.19
C ALA A 289 10.48 3.94 -9.41
N ALA A 290 10.38 5.27 -9.41
CA ALA A 290 11.15 6.08 -10.37
C ALA A 290 12.65 5.73 -10.30
N VAL A 291 13.32 5.72 -11.46
CA VAL A 291 14.64 5.10 -11.63
C VAL A 291 15.74 5.99 -11.05
N ASN A 292 16.27 5.60 -9.89
CA ASN A 292 17.25 6.40 -9.17
C ASN A 292 18.63 6.44 -9.84
N ASN A 293 19.29 7.58 -9.71
CA ASN A 293 20.65 7.86 -10.12
C ASN A 293 20.88 7.68 -11.63
N ASN A 294 19.94 8.18 -12.44
CA ASN A 294 19.96 8.11 -13.91
C ASN A 294 20.21 9.48 -14.59
N SER A 295 20.44 10.55 -13.81
CA SER A 295 20.60 11.94 -14.26
C SER A 295 19.34 12.58 -14.87
N ARG A 296 18.15 12.06 -14.56
CA ARG A 296 16.84 12.51 -15.06
C ARG A 296 15.88 12.66 -13.89
N GLY A 297 14.95 13.61 -14.02
CA GLY A 297 13.74 13.68 -13.21
C GLY A 297 13.88 13.45 -11.72
N VAL A 298 13.05 12.55 -11.20
CA VAL A 298 12.81 12.28 -9.78
C VAL A 298 13.37 10.91 -9.38
N SER A 299 13.60 10.72 -8.09
CA SER A 299 13.88 9.39 -7.53
C SER A 299 12.58 8.71 -7.04
N GLY A 300 12.61 7.39 -6.88
CA GLY A 300 11.58 6.58 -6.23
C GLY A 300 12.15 5.75 -5.06
N ILE A 301 11.30 5.46 -4.06
CA ILE A 301 11.71 4.87 -2.77
C ILE A 301 12.54 3.60 -2.92
N ALA A 302 12.10 2.70 -3.79
CA ALA A 302 12.79 1.44 -4.10
C ALA A 302 13.21 1.38 -5.58
N GLY A 303 13.54 2.56 -6.15
CA GLY A 303 13.92 2.77 -7.55
C GLY A 303 15.27 2.20 -7.99
N GLY A 304 16.04 1.60 -7.08
CA GLY A 304 17.35 1.02 -7.35
C GLY A 304 18.50 2.04 -7.25
N ARG A 305 19.60 1.74 -7.93
CA ARG A 305 20.75 2.61 -8.21
C ARG A 305 21.52 2.02 -9.40
N SER A 306 22.48 2.74 -9.97
CA SER A 306 23.29 2.27 -11.13
C SER A 306 23.96 0.89 -11.02
N THR A 307 24.08 0.30 -9.82
CA THR A 307 24.63 -1.05 -9.58
C THR A 307 23.61 -2.09 -9.09
N ARG A 308 22.35 -1.70 -8.82
CA ARG A 308 21.26 -2.58 -8.33
C ARG A 308 19.93 -2.09 -8.87
N LYS A 309 19.17 -2.93 -9.58
CA LYS A 309 17.87 -2.55 -10.14
C LYS A 309 16.85 -2.22 -9.06
N GLY A 310 15.85 -1.40 -9.43
CA GLY A 310 14.70 -1.13 -8.57
C GLY A 310 13.66 -2.23 -8.59
N VAL A 311 12.66 -2.06 -7.74
CA VAL A 311 11.46 -2.93 -7.69
C VAL A 311 10.64 -2.79 -8.95
N LYS A 312 9.81 -3.80 -9.25
CA LYS A 312 9.06 -3.88 -10.49
C LYS A 312 7.60 -3.48 -10.33
N ILE A 313 7.17 -2.47 -11.09
CA ILE A 313 5.78 -1.99 -11.11
C ILE A 313 4.97 -2.74 -12.17
N MET A 314 3.89 -3.39 -11.75
CA MET A 314 2.89 -4.01 -12.61
C MET A 314 1.64 -3.12 -12.65
N SER A 315 1.19 -2.75 -13.86
CA SER A 315 0.05 -1.85 -14.05
C SER A 315 -1.27 -2.62 -14.10
N CYS A 316 -2.05 -2.62 -13.02
CA CYS A 316 -3.38 -3.20 -13.02
C CYS A 316 -4.43 -2.09 -13.15
N GLN A 317 -4.78 -1.73 -14.39
CA GLN A 317 -5.74 -0.65 -14.62
C GLN A 317 -7.16 -1.11 -14.27
N ILE A 318 -7.72 -0.52 -13.22
CA ILE A 318 -9.06 -0.80 -12.66
C ILE A 318 -9.97 0.43 -12.65
N MET A 319 -9.56 1.54 -13.27
CA MET A 319 -10.39 2.71 -13.53
C MET A 319 -9.87 3.52 -14.73
N GLY A 320 -10.72 4.39 -15.28
CA GLY A 320 -10.42 5.26 -16.41
C GLY A 320 -11.60 5.38 -17.37
N TYR A 321 -11.31 5.65 -18.64
CA TYR A 321 -12.31 5.63 -19.69
C TYR A 321 -12.63 4.17 -20.09
N SER A 322 -13.91 3.86 -20.26
CA SER A 322 -14.37 2.58 -20.82
C SER A 322 -15.13 2.82 -22.12
N ASP A 323 -14.93 1.92 -23.07
CA ASP A 323 -15.70 1.84 -24.31
C ASP A 323 -16.99 0.98 -24.13
N GLY A 324 -17.32 0.62 -22.88
CA GLY A 324 -18.49 -0.15 -22.47
C GLY A 324 -18.22 -1.64 -22.17
N ASN A 325 -16.96 -2.10 -22.25
CA ASN A 325 -16.61 -3.53 -22.21
C ASN A 325 -16.37 -4.07 -20.77
N TYR A 326 -17.20 -3.67 -19.81
CA TYR A 326 -17.11 -4.19 -18.44
C TYR A 326 -17.36 -5.71 -18.42
N SER A 327 -16.51 -6.49 -17.74
CA SER A 327 -16.73 -7.94 -17.62
C SER A 327 -16.16 -8.56 -16.34
N GLY A 328 -16.92 -9.48 -15.75
CA GLY A 328 -16.44 -10.44 -14.75
C GLY A 328 -15.67 -9.86 -13.56
N ASN A 329 -16.15 -8.77 -12.98
CA ASN A 329 -15.61 -8.14 -11.78
C ASN A 329 -14.13 -7.69 -11.89
N PRO A 330 -13.84 -6.49 -12.44
CA PRO A 330 -12.49 -6.10 -12.85
C PRO A 330 -11.49 -5.95 -11.69
N ILE A 331 -11.92 -5.50 -10.52
CA ILE A 331 -11.06 -5.39 -9.32
C ILE A 331 -10.58 -6.79 -8.88
N VAL A 332 -11.50 -7.77 -8.88
CA VAL A 332 -11.17 -9.14 -8.50
C VAL A 332 -10.17 -9.76 -9.47
N LYS A 333 -10.39 -9.61 -10.78
CA LYS A 333 -9.47 -10.08 -11.82
C LYS A 333 -8.10 -9.38 -11.74
N ALA A 334 -8.06 -8.11 -11.33
CA ALA A 334 -6.81 -7.37 -11.11
C ALA A 334 -5.98 -7.90 -9.92
N PHE A 335 -6.62 -8.23 -8.79
CA PHE A 335 -5.95 -8.93 -7.70
C PHE A 335 -5.45 -10.32 -8.14
N GLU A 336 -6.27 -11.09 -8.87
CA GLU A 336 -5.87 -12.43 -9.36
C GLU A 336 -4.63 -12.35 -10.25
N TYR A 337 -4.65 -11.47 -11.24
CA TYR A 337 -3.53 -11.25 -12.13
C TYR A 337 -2.27 -10.88 -11.34
N ALA A 338 -2.38 -9.99 -10.35
CA ALA A 338 -1.27 -9.55 -9.53
C ALA A 338 -0.59 -10.70 -8.77
N TRP A 339 -1.33 -11.51 -7.98
CA TRP A 339 -0.69 -12.58 -7.19
C TRP A 339 -0.15 -13.71 -8.07
N LYS A 340 -0.84 -14.06 -9.16
CA LYS A 340 -0.40 -15.12 -10.09
C LYS A 340 0.86 -14.75 -10.86
N ASN A 341 1.01 -13.47 -11.19
CA ASN A 341 2.20 -12.94 -11.85
C ASN A 341 3.32 -12.50 -10.87
N GLY A 342 3.20 -12.88 -9.58
CA GLY A 342 4.28 -12.77 -8.59
C GLY A 342 4.36 -11.44 -7.84
N ALA A 343 3.37 -10.56 -7.95
CA ALA A 343 3.27 -9.39 -7.06
C ALA A 343 3.09 -9.86 -5.61
N ILE A 344 3.84 -9.24 -4.69
CA ILE A 344 3.73 -9.49 -3.24
C ILE A 344 3.28 -8.26 -2.45
N ILE A 345 3.09 -7.13 -3.14
CA ILE A 345 2.43 -5.93 -2.64
C ILE A 345 1.37 -5.53 -3.67
N ALA A 346 0.14 -5.36 -3.23
CA ALA A 346 -0.92 -4.67 -3.96
C ALA A 346 -1.09 -3.28 -3.36
N GLN A 347 -0.78 -2.26 -4.17
CA GLN A 347 -0.93 -0.86 -3.83
C GLN A 347 -2.25 -0.35 -4.40
N ASN A 348 -3.02 0.35 -3.57
CA ASN A 348 -4.38 0.80 -3.88
C ASN A 348 -4.56 2.26 -3.46
N SER A 349 -4.41 3.20 -4.39
CA SER A 349 -4.65 4.63 -4.18
C SER A 349 -6.08 5.04 -4.55
N TRP A 350 -7.06 4.22 -4.18
CA TRP A 350 -8.46 4.39 -4.58
C TRP A 350 -9.44 4.00 -3.48
N GLY A 351 -10.68 4.45 -3.64
CA GLY A 351 -11.82 4.02 -2.84
C GLY A 351 -13.12 4.33 -3.59
N TYR A 352 -14.22 4.42 -2.86
CA TYR A 352 -15.53 4.73 -3.43
C TYR A 352 -15.90 6.21 -3.21
N ASP A 353 -16.76 6.75 -4.08
CA ASP A 353 -17.49 7.98 -3.77
C ASP A 353 -18.75 7.65 -2.96
N PHE A 354 -19.16 8.58 -2.09
CA PHE A 354 -20.28 8.41 -1.16
C PHE A 354 -21.48 9.30 -1.52
N GLU A 355 -21.64 9.65 -2.79
CA GLU A 355 -22.78 10.45 -3.25
C GLU A 355 -24.13 9.80 -2.85
N GLY A 356 -24.82 10.44 -1.90
CA GLY A 356 -26.15 10.03 -1.44
C GLY A 356 -26.20 9.09 -0.22
N THR A 357 -25.06 8.61 0.28
CA THR A 357 -24.98 7.61 1.38
C THR A 357 -24.01 8.07 2.47
N SER A 358 -24.36 7.94 3.76
CA SER A 358 -23.39 8.26 4.83
C SER A 358 -22.34 7.15 5.00
N PRO A 359 -21.09 7.44 5.41
CA PRO A 359 -20.09 6.39 5.64
C PRO A 359 -20.53 5.32 6.65
N SER A 360 -21.37 5.67 7.63
CA SER A 360 -21.99 4.72 8.56
C SER A 360 -23.08 3.82 7.95
N GLN A 361 -23.71 4.23 6.84
CA GLN A 361 -24.57 3.37 6.02
C GLN A 361 -23.69 2.47 5.13
N PHE A 362 -22.66 3.04 4.50
CA PHE A 362 -21.72 2.28 3.69
C PHE A 362 -20.91 1.26 4.50
N GLU A 363 -20.58 1.52 5.76
CA GLU A 363 -19.99 0.54 6.69
C GLU A 363 -20.95 -0.65 6.91
N GLN A 364 -22.23 -0.37 7.16
CA GLN A 364 -23.24 -1.42 7.32
C GLN A 364 -23.46 -2.21 6.03
N GLU A 365 -23.38 -1.55 4.88
CA GLU A 365 -23.31 -2.21 3.57
C GLU A 365 -22.03 -3.04 3.51
N TRP A 366 -20.84 -2.48 3.44
CA TRP A 366 -19.55 -3.19 3.32
C TRP A 366 -19.40 -4.41 4.23
N ILE A 367 -19.60 -4.26 5.54
CA ILE A 367 -19.48 -5.37 6.51
C ILE A 367 -20.40 -6.53 6.12
N ARG A 368 -21.61 -6.24 5.62
CA ARG A 368 -22.64 -7.21 5.23
C ARG A 368 -22.66 -7.56 3.73
N GLY A 369 -21.97 -6.78 2.91
CA GLY A 369 -22.48 -6.35 1.60
C GLY A 369 -21.46 -6.29 0.47
N TYR A 370 -20.16 -6.41 0.73
CA TYR A 370 -19.13 -6.61 -0.31
C TYR A 370 -18.21 -7.75 0.10
N GLN A 371 -18.58 -9.01 -0.19
CA GLN A 371 -17.82 -10.19 0.18
C GLN A 371 -16.85 -10.62 -0.93
N VAL A 372 -17.22 -10.50 -2.22
CA VAL A 372 -16.35 -10.96 -3.32
C VAL A 372 -14.99 -10.24 -3.35
N ILE A 373 -14.98 -8.93 -3.05
CA ILE A 373 -13.75 -8.14 -2.95
C ILE A 373 -12.92 -8.49 -1.71
N ARG A 374 -13.55 -8.85 -0.58
CA ARG A 374 -12.85 -9.31 0.63
C ARG A 374 -12.20 -10.67 0.38
N ASP A 375 -12.93 -11.60 -0.21
CA ASP A 375 -12.42 -12.92 -0.58
C ASP A 375 -11.25 -12.78 -1.59
N ALA A 376 -11.29 -11.79 -2.50
CA ALA A 376 -10.17 -11.48 -3.40
C ALA A 376 -8.93 -10.88 -2.70
N ILE A 377 -9.13 -9.93 -1.78
CA ILE A 377 -8.06 -9.35 -0.95
C ILE A 377 -7.40 -10.44 -0.11
N ASP A 378 -8.19 -11.29 0.54
CA ASP A 378 -7.69 -12.40 1.36
C ASP A 378 -6.97 -13.45 0.50
N THR A 379 -7.43 -13.67 -0.74
CA THR A 379 -6.74 -14.53 -1.72
C THR A 379 -5.40 -13.94 -2.17
N PHE A 380 -5.29 -12.62 -2.33
CA PHE A 380 -3.98 -11.97 -2.55
C PHE A 380 -3.07 -12.17 -1.34
N ILE A 381 -3.57 -11.94 -0.12
CA ILE A 381 -2.81 -12.05 1.12
C ILE A 381 -2.30 -13.49 1.35
N GLU A 382 -3.11 -14.51 1.06
CA GLU A 382 -2.72 -15.92 1.23
C GLU A 382 -1.93 -16.50 0.03
N GLY A 383 -2.23 -16.03 -1.18
CA GLY A 383 -1.68 -16.56 -2.44
C GLY A 383 -0.33 -15.96 -2.84
N ALA A 384 -0.17 -14.63 -2.73
CA ALA A 384 1.02 -13.94 -3.22
C ALA A 384 2.31 -14.50 -2.59
N GLY A 385 3.36 -14.67 -3.40
CA GLY A 385 4.66 -15.21 -2.96
C GLY A 385 4.65 -16.66 -2.44
N SER A 386 3.49 -17.29 -2.20
CA SER A 386 3.38 -18.62 -1.56
C SER A 386 3.99 -19.76 -2.38
N LYS A 387 3.95 -19.64 -3.71
CA LYS A 387 4.57 -20.58 -4.67
C LYS A 387 6.06 -20.31 -4.91
N ASN A 388 6.58 -19.16 -4.48
CA ASN A 388 7.98 -18.81 -4.61
C ASN A 388 8.75 -19.18 -3.32
N PRO A 389 9.57 -20.25 -3.32
CA PRO A 389 10.31 -20.67 -2.13
C PRO A 389 11.33 -19.60 -1.68
N ASN A 390 11.80 -18.74 -2.58
CA ASN A 390 12.76 -17.68 -2.31
C ASN A 390 12.11 -16.35 -1.92
N SER A 391 10.78 -16.19 -2.07
CA SER A 391 10.10 -14.92 -1.74
C SER A 391 10.39 -14.49 -0.30
N PRO A 392 10.79 -13.22 -0.06
CA PRO A 392 11.00 -12.67 1.28
C PRO A 392 9.70 -12.53 2.08
N LEU A 393 8.53 -12.62 1.41
CA LEU A 393 7.22 -12.65 2.03
C LEU A 393 6.47 -13.95 1.68
N LYS A 394 5.94 -14.64 2.69
CA LYS A 394 5.04 -15.79 2.50
C LYS A 394 3.60 -15.32 2.65
N GLY A 395 3.03 -14.89 1.54
CA GLY A 395 1.78 -14.14 1.44
C GLY A 395 2.00 -12.76 0.80
N GLY A 396 0.95 -11.94 0.77
CA GLY A 396 0.95 -10.59 0.20
C GLY A 396 0.62 -9.50 1.22
N LEU A 397 1.06 -8.28 0.91
CA LEU A 397 0.56 -7.05 1.57
C LEU A 397 -0.45 -6.36 0.67
N VAL A 398 -1.56 -5.93 1.24
CA VAL A 398 -2.55 -5.07 0.57
C VAL A 398 -2.58 -3.75 1.33
N ILE A 399 -2.32 -2.65 0.62
CA ILE A 399 -2.13 -1.31 1.21
C ILE A 399 -3.10 -0.34 0.52
N PHE A 400 -3.88 0.40 1.31
CA PHE A 400 -4.94 1.29 0.83
C PHE A 400 -4.76 2.72 1.36
N ALA A 401 -5.07 3.70 0.51
CA ALA A 401 -5.26 5.10 0.92
C ALA A 401 -6.49 5.23 1.82
N ALA A 402 -6.39 5.99 2.93
CA ALA A 402 -7.47 6.08 3.91
C ALA A 402 -8.75 6.74 3.37
N GLY A 403 -8.63 7.82 2.57
CA GLY A 403 -9.73 8.67 2.11
C GLY A 403 -9.35 10.15 2.11
N ASN A 404 -10.22 11.02 1.59
CA ASN A 404 -9.94 12.45 1.44
C ASN A 404 -11.11 13.38 1.80
N ASP A 405 -12.05 12.91 2.61
CA ASP A 405 -13.23 13.64 3.05
C ASP A 405 -12.98 14.38 4.39
N GLY A 406 -11.92 14.02 5.12
CA GLY A 406 -11.42 14.77 6.29
C GLY A 406 -12.36 14.70 7.48
N ASP A 407 -12.62 15.84 8.13
CA ASP A 407 -13.59 15.95 9.23
C ASP A 407 -15.06 16.06 8.74
N ALA A 408 -15.33 15.88 7.44
CA ALA A 408 -16.72 15.94 6.92
C ALA A 408 -17.63 14.85 7.51
N PHE A 409 -17.05 13.71 7.90
CA PHE A 409 -17.76 12.56 8.46
C PHE A 409 -17.22 12.10 9.83
N GLY A 410 -16.34 12.89 10.46
CA GLY A 410 -15.64 12.52 11.69
C GLY A 410 -14.71 11.30 11.49
N ASP A 411 -14.58 10.47 12.52
CA ASP A 411 -13.69 9.30 12.52
C ASP A 411 -14.31 8.00 11.97
N ALA A 412 -15.31 8.14 11.09
CA ALA A 412 -16.00 7.01 10.47
C ALA A 412 -15.06 6.13 9.61
N PRO A 413 -15.27 4.80 9.57
CA PRO A 413 -14.43 3.89 8.78
C PRO A 413 -14.75 3.97 7.28
N THR A 414 -13.73 4.34 6.49
CA THR A 414 -13.77 4.33 5.02
C THR A 414 -13.23 3.01 4.47
N TYR A 415 -14.01 2.31 3.63
CA TYR A 415 -13.62 1.03 3.02
C TYR A 415 -13.27 1.19 1.53
N PRO A 416 -12.32 0.41 0.97
CA PRO A 416 -11.71 -0.80 1.55
C PRO A 416 -10.65 -0.59 2.65
N ALA A 417 -10.17 0.64 2.88
CA ALA A 417 -9.05 0.90 3.80
C ALA A 417 -9.27 0.36 5.23
N ALA A 418 -10.45 0.54 5.81
CA ALA A 418 -10.80 0.02 7.13
C ALA A 418 -11.00 -1.52 7.20
N TYR A 419 -10.75 -2.27 6.12
CA TYR A 419 -10.82 -3.73 6.14
C TYR A 419 -9.57 -4.33 6.81
N SER A 420 -9.71 -4.74 8.08
CA SER A 420 -8.61 -5.14 8.99
C SER A 420 -7.42 -5.96 8.42
N PRO A 421 -7.57 -6.87 7.44
CA PRO A 421 -6.42 -7.51 6.79
C PRO A 421 -5.47 -6.53 6.07
N VAL A 422 -5.99 -5.48 5.42
CA VAL A 422 -5.21 -4.47 4.68
C VAL A 422 -4.46 -3.51 5.61
N ILE A 423 -3.61 -2.63 5.05
CA ILE A 423 -2.96 -1.53 5.77
C ILE A 423 -3.59 -0.21 5.31
N ALA A 424 -4.26 0.50 6.22
CA ALA A 424 -4.82 1.83 5.96
C ALA A 424 -3.79 2.95 6.15
N VAL A 425 -3.65 3.82 5.15
CA VAL A 425 -2.62 4.88 5.12
C VAL A 425 -3.23 6.28 5.15
N GLY A 426 -3.06 6.97 6.27
CA GLY A 426 -3.37 8.40 6.43
C GLY A 426 -2.28 9.33 5.87
N SER A 427 -2.62 10.60 5.67
CA SER A 427 -1.75 11.59 5.02
C SER A 427 -1.32 12.72 5.96
N MET A 428 -0.03 13.08 5.92
CA MET A 428 0.51 14.28 6.59
C MET A 428 1.12 15.30 5.62
N ASP A 429 1.24 16.53 6.12
CA ASP A 429 2.00 17.63 5.52
C ASP A 429 3.50 17.61 5.92
N TRP A 430 4.29 18.40 5.21
CA TRP A 430 5.71 18.69 5.44
C TRP A 430 6.08 19.38 6.77
N ALA A 431 5.13 19.47 7.71
CA ALA A 431 5.30 20.02 9.05
C ALA A 431 4.76 19.08 10.15
N PHE A 432 4.62 17.78 9.82
CA PHE A 432 4.13 16.68 10.65
C PHE A 432 2.64 16.75 11.05
N ARG A 433 1.81 17.57 10.40
CA ARG A 433 0.39 17.70 10.73
C ARG A 433 -0.46 16.87 9.77
N PRO A 434 -1.65 16.39 10.17
CA PRO A 434 -2.59 15.73 9.26
C PRO A 434 -2.88 16.65 8.07
N ALA A 435 -2.83 16.14 6.84
CA ALA A 435 -3.24 16.91 5.66
C ALA A 435 -4.73 17.29 5.80
N TYR A 436 -5.14 18.48 5.33
CA TYR A 436 -6.50 18.99 5.63
C TYR A 436 -7.64 18.06 5.15
N TYR A 437 -7.37 17.19 4.18
CA TYR A 437 -8.32 16.27 3.59
C TYR A 437 -8.29 14.88 4.23
N THR A 438 -7.29 14.51 5.03
CA THR A 438 -7.08 13.09 5.36
C THR A 438 -8.21 12.54 6.22
N ASP A 439 -8.80 11.43 5.77
CA ASP A 439 -9.62 10.60 6.65
C ASP A 439 -8.75 10.09 7.81
N TYR A 440 -9.40 9.86 8.95
CA TYR A 440 -8.77 9.50 10.21
C TYR A 440 -9.68 8.62 11.06
N GLY A 441 -9.10 7.86 11.99
CA GLY A 441 -9.83 7.03 12.94
C GLY A 441 -8.93 5.95 13.55
N THR A 442 -9.46 5.19 14.51
CA THR A 442 -8.72 4.05 15.10
C THR A 442 -8.52 2.88 14.13
N TRP A 443 -9.09 2.97 12.93
CA TRP A 443 -8.94 2.04 11.81
C TRP A 443 -7.78 2.40 10.87
N VAL A 444 -7.18 3.60 10.99
CA VAL A 444 -5.97 3.97 10.25
C VAL A 444 -4.76 3.34 10.94
N ASP A 445 -3.98 2.53 10.21
CA ASP A 445 -2.82 1.81 10.77
C ASP A 445 -1.56 2.67 10.85
N ILE A 446 -1.31 3.50 9.84
CA ILE A 446 -0.05 4.23 9.62
C ILE A 446 -0.28 5.53 8.83
N THR A 447 0.61 6.51 9.00
CA THR A 447 0.62 7.75 8.22
C THR A 447 1.85 7.83 7.30
N ALA A 448 1.76 8.58 6.21
CA ALA A 448 2.92 8.94 5.38
C ALA A 448 2.76 10.33 4.73
N PRO A 449 3.81 10.89 4.09
CA PRO A 449 3.72 12.14 3.33
C PRO A 449 2.70 12.04 2.19
N GLY A 450 1.62 12.82 2.26
CA GLY A 450 0.69 12.99 1.13
C GLY A 450 0.57 14.43 0.63
N GLY A 451 1.12 15.40 1.38
CA GLY A 451 1.17 16.81 1.00
C GLY A 451 0.01 17.65 1.54
N ASP A 452 0.15 18.97 1.45
CA ASP A 452 -0.91 19.93 1.75
C ASP A 452 -0.61 21.30 1.14
N ALA A 453 -1.23 21.59 -0.01
CA ALA A 453 -0.99 22.82 -0.77
C ALA A 453 -1.36 24.12 -0.03
N TYR A 454 -2.20 24.06 1.01
CA TYR A 454 -2.60 25.24 1.79
C TYR A 454 -1.55 25.61 2.86
N THR A 455 -0.52 24.81 3.04
CA THR A 455 0.52 25.02 4.05
C THR A 455 1.74 25.79 3.53
N ALA A 456 1.83 26.02 2.22
CA ALA A 456 2.79 26.93 1.60
C ALA A 456 2.15 28.29 1.23
N PRO A 457 2.83 29.43 1.49
CA PRO A 457 2.31 30.76 1.20
C PRO A 457 2.43 31.14 -0.29
N GLY A 458 1.41 31.84 -0.81
CA GLY A 458 1.40 32.44 -2.16
C GLY A 458 1.02 31.45 -3.28
N GLU A 459 0.30 31.92 -4.31
CA GLU A 459 -0.29 31.06 -5.36
C GLU A 459 0.73 30.20 -6.11
N ASN A 460 1.92 30.72 -6.38
CA ASN A 460 2.98 29.96 -7.07
C ASN A 460 3.74 28.98 -6.15
N GLY A 461 3.66 29.19 -4.82
CA GLY A 461 4.38 28.40 -3.81
C GLY A 461 3.61 27.21 -3.26
N ARG A 462 2.27 27.19 -3.42
CA ARG A 462 1.38 26.14 -2.89
C ARG A 462 1.84 24.72 -3.22
N ASN A 463 2.23 24.50 -4.47
CA ASN A 463 2.53 23.18 -5.01
C ASN A 463 3.79 22.56 -4.39
N TYR A 464 4.69 23.36 -3.81
CA TYR A 464 5.91 22.85 -3.20
C TYR A 464 5.69 22.08 -1.88
N ALA A 465 4.49 22.21 -1.29
CA ALA A 465 4.04 21.41 -0.14
C ALA A 465 3.27 20.13 -0.55
N GLU A 466 3.08 19.89 -1.85
CA GLU A 466 2.49 18.67 -2.41
C GLU A 466 3.60 17.62 -2.69
N VAL A 467 3.23 16.42 -3.12
CA VAL A 467 4.19 15.35 -3.45
C VAL A 467 4.59 15.47 -4.92
N LEU A 468 5.88 15.66 -5.18
CA LEU A 468 6.47 15.64 -6.53
C LEU A 468 6.79 14.21 -6.97
N SER A 469 6.30 13.82 -8.15
CA SER A 469 6.55 12.53 -8.80
C SER A 469 6.45 12.63 -10.33
N THR A 470 6.44 11.48 -11.01
CA THR A 470 6.16 11.34 -12.45
C THR A 470 4.69 11.61 -12.79
N ILE A 471 4.40 12.04 -14.02
CA ILE A 471 3.05 12.18 -14.61
C ILE A 471 3.12 11.79 -16.09
N LEU A 472 1.98 11.70 -16.80
CA LEU A 472 1.99 11.31 -18.20
C LEU A 472 2.77 12.31 -19.07
N CYS A 473 3.69 11.77 -19.87
CA CYS A 473 4.38 12.45 -20.97
C CYS A 473 4.34 11.62 -22.26
N ASP A 474 3.20 11.58 -22.92
CA ASP A 474 3.08 11.00 -24.27
C ASP A 474 3.07 12.11 -25.33
N ASP A 475 4.04 12.10 -26.24
CA ASP A 475 4.13 13.07 -27.34
C ASP A 475 2.99 12.97 -28.38
N ALA A 476 2.22 11.87 -28.37
CA ALA A 476 0.98 11.74 -29.13
C ALA A 476 -0.19 12.53 -28.49
N ILE A 477 -0.10 12.89 -27.20
CA ILE A 477 -1.13 13.62 -26.47
C ILE A 477 -0.90 15.14 -26.54
N ASN A 478 -1.95 15.88 -26.88
CA ASN A 478 -1.93 17.33 -27.04
C ASN A 478 -2.29 18.07 -25.74
N TYR A 479 -1.49 17.90 -24.70
CA TYR A 479 -1.74 18.45 -23.36
C TYR A 479 -1.96 19.98 -23.36
N LYS A 480 -3.04 20.43 -22.71
CA LYS A 480 -3.42 21.86 -22.62
C LYS A 480 -2.91 22.57 -21.36
N ASP A 481 -2.46 21.83 -20.36
CA ASP A 481 -1.94 22.34 -19.09
C ASP A 481 -0.50 22.91 -19.19
N GLY A 482 0.13 22.80 -20.36
CA GLY A 482 1.50 23.25 -20.59
C GLY A 482 2.57 22.42 -19.88
N ARG A 483 2.30 21.14 -19.55
CA ARG A 483 3.29 20.22 -18.95
C ARG A 483 4.52 19.96 -19.81
N LYS A 484 4.43 20.17 -21.13
CA LYS A 484 5.51 19.93 -22.09
C LYS A 484 6.58 21.01 -22.02
N TYR A 485 7.39 20.97 -20.95
CA TYR A 485 8.43 21.95 -20.65
C TYR A 485 9.81 21.29 -20.46
N ASN A 486 10.63 21.26 -21.52
CA ASN A 486 12.03 20.82 -21.49
C ASN A 486 12.22 19.50 -20.70
N SER A 487 13.15 19.48 -19.72
CA SER A 487 13.44 18.34 -18.84
C SER A 487 12.45 18.17 -17.68
N LEU A 488 11.41 19.00 -17.57
CA LEU A 488 10.33 18.89 -16.58
C LEU A 488 9.08 18.20 -17.15
N TYR A 489 9.07 17.90 -18.45
CA TYR A 489 8.01 17.12 -19.06
C TYR A 489 8.02 15.68 -18.52
N GLY A 490 6.87 15.23 -18.02
CA GLY A 490 6.74 13.95 -17.30
C GLY A 490 6.79 14.07 -15.78
N TYR A 491 6.83 15.29 -15.21
CA TYR A 491 6.86 15.48 -13.75
C TYR A 491 5.79 16.45 -13.29
N GLY A 492 5.26 16.22 -12.08
CA GLY A 492 4.17 17.00 -11.53
C GLY A 492 3.97 16.78 -10.04
N PHE A 493 3.21 17.70 -9.45
CA PHE A 493 2.82 17.72 -8.06
C PHE A 493 1.37 17.24 -7.92
N MET A 494 1.12 16.40 -6.91
CA MET A 494 -0.22 15.98 -6.49
C MET A 494 -0.27 15.87 -4.96
N GLN A 495 -1.47 15.98 -4.38
CA GLN A 495 -1.73 15.70 -2.97
C GLN A 495 -2.91 14.75 -2.78
N GLY A 496 -2.87 13.97 -1.71
CA GLY A 496 -3.92 13.03 -1.34
C GLY A 496 -3.42 11.94 -0.41
N THR A 497 -4.33 11.17 0.20
CA THR A 497 -3.95 9.86 0.77
C THR A 497 -3.45 8.91 -0.32
N SER A 498 -3.83 9.12 -1.58
CA SER A 498 -3.20 8.50 -2.77
C SER A 498 -1.71 8.76 -2.94
N MET A 499 -1.18 9.84 -2.39
CA MET A 499 0.25 10.14 -2.43
C MET A 499 0.94 9.61 -1.17
N ALA A 500 0.24 9.48 -0.05
CA ALA A 500 0.75 8.82 1.16
C ALA A 500 0.85 7.28 1.01
N CYS A 501 -0.17 6.63 0.43
CA CYS A 501 -0.21 5.18 0.23
C CYS A 501 1.02 4.58 -0.50
N PRO A 502 1.53 5.16 -1.61
CA PRO A 502 2.73 4.67 -2.27
C PRO A 502 4.01 4.88 -1.44
N HIS A 503 4.05 5.79 -0.47
CA HIS A 503 5.20 5.88 0.44
C HIS A 503 5.32 4.63 1.32
N VAL A 504 4.21 4.21 1.94
CA VAL A 504 4.16 2.97 2.75
C VAL A 504 4.47 1.75 1.88
N SER A 505 3.95 1.72 0.64
CA SER A 505 4.17 0.63 -0.30
C SER A 505 5.62 0.57 -0.80
N GLY A 506 6.24 1.72 -1.07
CA GLY A 506 7.66 1.82 -1.39
C GLY A 506 8.55 1.39 -0.23
N VAL A 507 8.26 1.80 1.01
CA VAL A 507 9.02 1.39 2.20
C VAL A 507 8.86 -0.11 2.46
N ALA A 508 7.66 -0.67 2.28
CA ALA A 508 7.44 -2.12 2.32
C ALA A 508 8.26 -2.85 1.26
N ALA A 509 8.26 -2.36 0.01
CA ALA A 509 9.03 -2.96 -1.09
C ALA A 509 10.55 -2.86 -0.87
N LEU A 510 11.03 -1.75 -0.30
CA LEU A 510 12.43 -1.55 0.09
C LEU A 510 12.83 -2.50 1.24
N GLY A 511 11.95 -2.67 2.24
CA GLY A 511 12.12 -3.63 3.33
C GLY A 511 12.20 -5.08 2.84
N LEU A 512 11.31 -5.49 1.91
CA LEU A 512 11.35 -6.81 1.30
C LEU A 512 12.58 -7.00 0.39
N SER A 513 13.00 -5.96 -0.34
CA SER A 513 14.25 -5.97 -1.11
C SER A 513 15.46 -6.23 -0.22
N TYR A 514 15.50 -5.60 0.97
CA TYR A 514 16.59 -5.81 1.92
C TYR A 514 16.49 -7.16 2.64
N ALA A 515 15.27 -7.65 2.90
CA ALA A 515 15.06 -9.00 3.42
C ALA A 515 15.61 -10.05 2.45
N ALA A 516 15.29 -9.94 1.15
CA ALA A 516 15.85 -10.80 0.10
C ALA A 516 17.39 -10.72 0.04
N GLN A 517 17.96 -9.51 0.05
CA GLN A 517 19.41 -9.29 0.09
C GLN A 517 20.09 -9.97 1.31
N LEU A 518 19.39 -10.07 2.44
CA LEU A 518 19.86 -10.72 3.67
C LEU A 518 19.47 -12.22 3.78
N GLY A 519 18.79 -12.78 2.78
CA GLY A 519 18.28 -14.16 2.81
C GLY A 519 17.18 -14.39 3.86
N ARG A 520 16.47 -13.34 4.27
CA ARG A 520 15.39 -13.38 5.27
C ARG A 520 14.03 -13.55 4.61
N GLN A 521 13.16 -14.30 5.27
CA GLN A 521 11.78 -14.52 4.87
C GLN A 521 10.87 -14.30 6.06
N TYR A 522 9.70 -13.73 5.81
CA TYR A 522 8.71 -13.37 6.83
C TYR A 522 7.32 -13.90 6.44
N THR A 523 6.50 -14.20 7.45
CA THR A 523 5.04 -14.25 7.27
C THR A 523 4.48 -12.84 7.13
N VAL A 524 3.26 -12.72 6.57
CA VAL A 524 2.54 -11.43 6.47
C VAL A 524 2.42 -10.75 7.84
N GLY A 525 2.07 -11.50 8.89
CA GLY A 525 1.91 -10.94 10.25
C GLY A 525 3.21 -10.39 10.83
N GLU A 526 4.32 -11.10 10.66
CA GLU A 526 5.65 -10.61 11.11
C GLU A 526 6.05 -9.35 10.36
N PHE A 527 5.93 -9.33 9.03
CA PHE A 527 6.34 -8.18 8.23
C PHE A 527 5.43 -6.96 8.44
N LYS A 528 4.10 -7.14 8.52
CA LYS A 528 3.15 -6.09 8.89
C LYS A 528 3.50 -5.51 10.28
N SER A 529 3.90 -6.34 11.24
CA SER A 529 4.36 -5.88 12.56
C SER A 529 5.66 -5.06 12.48
N LEU A 530 6.63 -5.46 11.66
CA LEU A 530 7.86 -4.68 11.44
C LEU A 530 7.55 -3.32 10.81
N LEU A 531 6.69 -3.29 9.79
CA LEU A 531 6.32 -2.06 9.08
C LEU A 531 5.56 -1.08 9.98
N LEU A 532 4.53 -1.55 10.70
CA LEU A 532 3.71 -0.70 11.58
C LEU A 532 4.45 -0.23 12.85
N SER A 533 5.55 -0.89 13.23
CA SER A 533 6.44 -0.42 14.31
C SER A 533 7.62 0.43 13.82
N SER A 534 7.85 0.48 12.50
CA SER A 534 8.90 1.30 11.87
C SER A 534 8.39 2.70 11.56
N VAL A 535 8.02 3.42 12.62
CA VAL A 535 7.39 4.75 12.56
C VAL A 535 8.02 5.75 13.53
N TYR A 536 7.78 7.04 13.34
CA TYR A 536 7.97 8.08 14.37
C TYR A 536 6.63 8.75 14.72
N GLY A 537 6.49 9.21 15.97
CA GLY A 537 5.23 9.74 16.49
C GLY A 537 4.95 11.18 16.05
N ILE A 538 3.74 11.43 15.54
CA ILE A 538 3.33 12.72 14.98
C ILE A 538 2.29 13.49 15.82
N ASP A 539 1.55 12.83 16.71
CA ASP A 539 0.52 13.41 17.59
C ASP A 539 0.93 14.69 18.34
N ARG A 540 2.22 14.85 18.65
CA ARG A 540 2.73 16.05 19.33
C ARG A 540 2.52 17.33 18.51
N TYR A 541 2.38 17.22 17.20
CA TYR A 541 2.17 18.31 16.25
C TYR A 541 0.70 18.60 15.95
N PHE A 542 -0.22 17.79 16.45
CA PHE A 542 -1.66 17.89 16.20
C PHE A 542 -2.26 18.97 17.13
N THR A 543 -1.97 20.23 16.83
CA THR A 543 -2.38 21.40 17.63
C THR A 543 -2.80 22.57 16.74
N GLY A 544 -3.81 23.31 17.19
CA GLY A 544 -4.35 24.45 16.44
C GLY A 544 -5.20 23.99 15.26
N THR A 545 -5.31 24.83 14.23
CA THR A 545 -6.26 24.67 13.14
C THR A 545 -5.56 24.79 11.78
N LYS A 546 -6.19 24.29 10.71
CA LYS A 546 -5.78 24.61 9.33
C LYS A 546 -6.71 25.67 8.74
N VAL A 547 -6.13 26.61 7.99
CA VAL A 547 -6.85 27.76 7.43
C VAL A 547 -7.25 27.47 6.00
N GLY A 548 -8.53 27.61 5.68
CA GLY A 548 -9.05 27.61 4.31
C GLY A 548 -10.00 26.47 3.98
N ILE A 549 -9.89 25.32 4.66
CA ILE A 549 -10.79 24.15 4.53
C ILE A 549 -11.08 23.57 5.92
N THR A 550 -12.21 22.86 6.03
CA THR A 550 -12.97 22.40 7.20
C THR A 550 -12.23 21.49 8.20
N VAL A 551 -11.11 21.92 8.77
CA VAL A 551 -10.47 21.23 9.92
C VAL A 551 -10.34 22.20 11.10
N PRO A 552 -11.38 22.31 11.93
CA PRO A 552 -11.49 23.35 12.97
C PRO A 552 -10.61 23.10 14.20
N ASP A 553 -10.20 21.86 14.48
CA ASP A 553 -9.19 21.53 15.49
C ASP A 553 -8.42 20.26 15.09
N LEU A 554 -7.10 20.35 15.01
CA LEU A 554 -6.22 19.20 14.75
C LEU A 554 -6.18 18.23 15.94
N SER A 555 -6.64 18.61 17.13
CA SER A 555 -6.60 17.73 18.30
C SER A 555 -7.46 16.47 18.15
N GLU A 556 -8.52 16.50 17.32
CA GLU A 556 -9.40 15.37 17.01
C GLU A 556 -8.69 14.18 16.35
N TYR A 557 -7.55 14.43 15.69
CA TYR A 557 -6.76 13.43 14.96
C TYR A 557 -5.82 12.62 15.89
N ARG A 558 -5.67 13.01 17.15
CA ARG A 558 -4.74 12.39 18.10
C ARG A 558 -5.14 10.95 18.41
N GLY A 559 -4.21 10.02 18.28
CA GLY A 559 -4.46 8.58 18.39
C GLY A 559 -5.33 7.98 17.29
N LYS A 560 -5.58 8.73 16.20
CA LYS A 560 -6.46 8.35 15.08
C LYS A 560 -5.76 8.42 13.71
N MET A 561 -4.42 8.50 13.69
CA MET A 561 -3.59 8.59 12.48
C MET A 561 -2.54 7.45 12.44
N GLY A 562 -2.92 6.28 12.96
CA GLY A 562 -2.01 5.14 13.11
C GLY A 562 -0.95 5.31 14.19
N GLY A 563 0.02 4.40 14.20
CA GLY A 563 1.13 4.40 15.16
C GLY A 563 2.14 5.55 14.99
N GLY A 564 2.06 6.28 13.87
CA GLY A 564 3.00 7.34 13.51
C GLY A 564 3.17 7.45 12.00
N CYS A 565 4.13 8.27 11.55
CA CYS A 565 4.56 8.31 10.16
C CYS A 565 5.60 7.22 9.86
N VAL A 566 5.49 6.58 8.70
CA VAL A 566 6.44 5.56 8.20
C VAL A 566 7.87 6.08 8.09
N ASP A 567 8.84 5.24 8.48
CA ASP A 567 10.27 5.54 8.54
C ASP A 567 11.07 4.41 7.85
N ALA A 568 11.68 4.75 6.71
CA ALA A 568 12.40 3.81 5.86
C ALA A 568 13.66 3.27 6.54
N LEU A 569 14.38 4.11 7.31
CA LEU A 569 15.60 3.68 7.99
C LEU A 569 15.27 2.71 9.11
N LYS A 570 14.26 3.00 9.94
CA LYS A 570 13.76 2.05 10.96
C LYS A 570 13.37 0.74 10.33
N MET A 571 12.66 0.77 9.19
CA MET A 571 12.22 -0.46 8.52
C MET A 571 13.41 -1.33 8.11
N LEU A 572 14.46 -0.75 7.53
CA LEU A 572 15.65 -1.52 7.16
C LEU A 572 16.45 -2.01 8.38
N LEU A 573 16.52 -1.24 9.46
CA LEU A 573 17.16 -1.68 10.71
C LEU A 573 16.38 -2.78 11.42
N ALA A 574 15.05 -2.74 11.37
CA ALA A 574 14.15 -3.77 11.87
C ALA A 574 14.29 -5.07 11.06
N VAL A 575 14.32 -4.97 9.72
CA VAL A 575 14.61 -6.10 8.82
C VAL A 575 16.01 -6.68 9.06
N ARG A 576 17.03 -5.87 9.39
CA ARG A 576 18.37 -6.35 9.80
C ARG A 576 18.38 -6.96 11.21
N GLY A 577 17.45 -6.57 12.09
CA GLY A 577 17.45 -6.91 13.50
C GLY A 577 18.56 -6.20 14.28
N THR A 578 18.84 -4.93 13.93
CA THR A 578 19.97 -4.16 14.47
C THR A 578 19.48 -3.01 15.34
N THR A 579 19.99 -2.92 16.57
CA THR A 579 19.68 -1.81 17.50
C THR A 579 20.33 -0.51 17.01
N ALA A 580 19.54 0.56 16.92
CA ALA A 580 20.04 1.90 16.65
C ALA A 580 20.68 2.53 17.90
N LEU A 581 21.83 3.15 17.73
CA LEU A 581 22.50 4.02 18.70
C LEU A 581 22.44 5.45 18.15
N LEU A 582 21.66 6.30 18.80
CA LEU A 582 21.38 7.66 18.32
C LEU A 582 22.37 8.66 18.94
N VAL A 583 22.99 9.49 18.10
CA VAL A 583 23.96 10.53 18.53
C VAL A 583 23.66 11.87 17.86
N PRO A 584 23.72 13.01 18.60
CA PRO A 584 23.56 14.34 18.00
C PRO A 584 24.61 14.62 16.93
N THR A 585 24.18 15.15 15.79
CA THR A 585 25.10 15.64 14.73
C THR A 585 25.83 16.91 15.20
N GLY A 586 27.14 16.96 14.97
CA GLY A 586 28.00 18.09 15.31
C GLY A 586 28.45 18.17 16.77
N GLU A 587 27.85 17.38 17.67
CA GLU A 587 28.14 17.39 19.10
C GLU A 587 28.88 16.12 19.56
N SER A 588 29.62 16.22 20.67
CA SER A 588 30.29 15.07 21.28
C SER A 588 29.29 14.26 22.09
N ALA A 589 29.12 12.99 21.72
CA ALA A 589 28.24 12.03 22.38
C ALA A 589 29.06 10.89 23.01
N THR A 590 28.61 10.39 24.16
CA THR A 590 29.14 9.18 24.79
C THR A 590 28.02 8.15 24.90
N VAL A 591 28.26 6.96 24.36
CA VAL A 591 27.32 5.83 24.39
C VAL A 591 27.90 4.73 25.27
N ASP A 592 27.13 4.28 26.27
CA ASP A 592 27.51 3.19 27.17
C ASP A 592 26.86 1.88 26.74
N LEU A 593 27.67 0.91 26.33
CA LEU A 593 27.21 -0.35 25.76
C LEU A 593 27.08 -1.48 26.79
N ALA A 594 27.35 -1.22 28.09
CA ALA A 594 27.25 -2.23 29.15
C ALA A 594 25.89 -2.97 29.16
N GLY A 595 24.79 -2.20 29.03
CA GLY A 595 23.43 -2.75 28.94
C GLY A 595 23.24 -3.69 27.76
N SER A 596 23.91 -3.44 26.63
CA SER A 596 23.79 -4.22 25.40
C SER A 596 24.52 -5.55 25.43
N PHE A 597 25.40 -5.81 26.41
CA PHE A 597 26.20 -7.04 26.52
C PHE A 597 25.94 -7.86 27.80
N GLY A 598 25.04 -7.42 28.69
CA GLY A 598 24.63 -8.22 29.86
C GLY A 598 24.02 -7.44 31.03
N GLY A 599 24.10 -6.10 31.02
CA GLY A 599 23.53 -5.24 32.05
C GLY A 599 24.57 -4.36 32.76
N SER A 600 24.10 -3.47 33.64
CA SER A 600 24.93 -2.45 34.30
C SER A 600 25.94 -2.96 35.34
N GLN A 601 26.00 -4.27 35.58
CA GLN A 601 26.98 -4.91 36.47
C GLN A 601 27.88 -5.94 35.74
N SER A 602 27.74 -6.09 34.42
CA SER A 602 28.60 -6.98 33.64
C SER A 602 30.01 -6.40 33.54
N ALA A 603 31.01 -7.13 34.03
CA ALA A 603 32.42 -6.80 33.88
C ALA A 603 32.90 -7.07 32.45
N ILE A 604 32.43 -6.24 31.51
CA ILE A 604 32.85 -6.26 30.11
C ILE A 604 33.96 -5.23 29.87
N THR A 605 34.87 -5.52 28.95
CA THR A 605 35.79 -4.54 28.39
C THR A 605 35.63 -4.56 26.87
N LEU A 606 35.38 -3.42 26.25
CA LEU A 606 35.38 -3.32 24.78
C LEU A 606 36.83 -3.49 24.29
N THR A 607 37.03 -4.31 23.26
CA THR A 607 38.34 -4.55 22.62
C THR A 607 38.45 -3.93 21.24
N SER A 608 37.34 -3.80 20.51
CA SER A 608 37.26 -3.01 19.29
C SER A 608 35.86 -2.42 19.07
N ALA A 609 35.79 -1.31 18.34
CA ALA A 609 34.57 -0.69 17.83
C ALA A 609 34.89 -0.10 16.46
N GLU A 610 34.34 -0.69 15.39
CA GLU A 610 34.68 -0.40 14.00
C GLU A 610 33.42 -0.07 13.18
N LEU A 611 33.51 1.01 12.41
CA LEU A 611 32.45 1.47 11.50
C LEU A 611 32.67 0.94 10.08
N ASP A 612 31.62 0.37 9.49
CA ASP A 612 31.63 -0.10 8.09
C ASP A 612 31.78 1.08 7.09
N SER A 613 31.13 2.21 7.38
CA SER A 613 31.05 3.38 6.49
C SER A 613 31.20 4.71 7.26
N PRO A 614 32.35 4.98 7.89
CA PRO A 614 32.57 6.18 8.72
C PRO A 614 32.35 7.49 7.95
N GLY A 615 32.61 7.51 6.64
CA GLY A 615 32.37 8.66 5.77
C GLY A 615 30.91 9.15 5.75
N ASN A 616 29.93 8.26 5.94
CA ASN A 616 28.51 8.60 6.03
C ASN A 616 28.20 9.51 7.24
N LEU A 617 28.99 9.38 8.31
CA LEU A 617 28.89 10.17 9.53
C LEU A 617 29.83 11.38 9.53
N GLY A 618 30.59 11.59 8.45
CA GLY A 618 31.63 12.61 8.36
C GLY A 618 32.95 12.25 9.06
N LEU A 619 33.15 10.99 9.42
CA LEU A 619 34.35 10.49 10.11
C LEU A 619 35.41 9.98 9.12
N THR A 620 36.68 10.17 9.45
CA THR A 620 37.84 9.72 8.65
C THR A 620 38.46 8.40 9.12
N SER A 621 38.08 7.93 10.31
CA SER A 621 38.53 6.67 10.92
C SER A 621 37.33 5.73 11.06
N SER A 622 37.52 4.44 10.74
CA SER A 622 36.57 3.38 11.07
C SER A 622 36.61 3.03 12.55
N SER A 623 37.79 3.00 13.17
CA SER A 623 37.97 2.67 14.58
C SER A 623 37.58 3.84 15.50
N LEU A 624 36.81 3.57 16.55
CA LEU A 624 36.41 4.51 17.60
C LEU A 624 37.24 4.32 18.88
N SER A 625 37.41 5.40 19.66
CA SER A 625 38.08 5.36 20.97
C SER A 625 37.20 4.72 22.04
N LEU A 626 37.77 3.80 22.80
CA LEU A 626 37.10 3.02 23.86
C LEU A 626 37.47 3.55 25.25
N ASP A 627 36.48 3.65 26.13
CA ASP A 627 36.63 3.92 27.56
C ASP A 627 35.81 2.90 28.37
N GLY A 628 36.42 1.75 28.69
CA GLY A 628 35.76 0.65 29.39
C GLY A 628 34.63 0.02 28.57
N SER A 629 33.38 0.32 28.94
CA SER A 629 32.14 -0.07 28.23
C SER A 629 31.63 0.99 27.25
N ARG A 630 32.32 2.14 27.14
CA ARG A 630 31.84 3.33 26.44
C ARG A 630 32.61 3.62 25.17
N ILE A 631 31.90 4.24 24.23
CA ILE A 631 32.47 4.90 23.06
C ILE A 631 32.13 6.40 23.15
N THR A 632 33.09 7.26 22.80
CA THR A 632 32.87 8.71 22.69
C THR A 632 33.27 9.17 21.30
N LEU A 633 32.42 9.99 20.68
CA LEU A 633 32.56 10.42 19.29
C LEU A 633 31.78 11.70 19.00
N THR A 634 32.20 12.43 17.97
CA THR A 634 31.47 13.56 17.38
C THR A 634 31.26 13.25 15.91
N CYS A 635 30.01 13.16 15.44
CA CYS A 635 29.69 12.91 14.03
C CYS A 635 29.44 14.24 13.30
N PRO A 636 30.31 14.70 12.37
CA PRO A 636 30.11 15.97 11.69
C PRO A 636 28.93 16.02 10.71
N LYS A 637 28.35 14.86 10.33
CA LYS A 637 27.23 14.77 9.39
C LYS A 637 26.10 13.91 9.93
N GLN A 638 24.86 14.24 9.55
CA GLN A 638 23.73 13.33 9.66
C GLN A 638 23.94 12.14 8.72
N GLY A 639 23.63 10.94 9.20
CA GLY A 639 23.76 9.71 8.42
C GLY A 639 23.75 8.46 9.30
N VAL A 640 23.99 7.31 8.66
CA VAL A 640 24.09 6.01 9.32
C VAL A 640 25.35 5.26 8.90
N SER A 641 25.97 4.59 9.86
CA SER A 641 26.95 3.52 9.62
C SER A 641 26.65 2.36 10.57
N ILE A 642 26.88 1.13 10.09
CA ILE A 642 26.95 -0.01 10.99
C ILE A 642 28.22 0.13 11.84
N LEU A 643 28.09 -0.23 13.11
CA LEU A 643 29.14 -0.29 14.11
C LEU A 643 29.25 -1.73 14.61
N ARG A 644 30.36 -2.39 14.31
CA ARG A 644 30.71 -3.69 14.90
C ARG A 644 31.52 -3.46 16.17
N VAL A 645 31.06 -4.04 17.28
CA VAL A 645 31.69 -3.92 18.59
C VAL A 645 32.06 -5.31 19.09
N VAL A 646 33.32 -5.47 19.49
CA VAL A 646 33.84 -6.66 20.16
C VAL A 646 34.09 -6.34 21.62
N ALA A 647 33.59 -7.20 22.51
CA ALA A 647 33.76 -7.08 23.95
C ALA A 647 34.21 -8.42 24.55
N VAL A 648 35.01 -8.36 25.61
CA VAL A 648 35.41 -9.54 26.38
C VAL A 648 34.68 -9.54 27.72
N ALA A 649 34.09 -10.68 28.06
CA ALA A 649 33.46 -10.97 29.35
C ALA A 649 34.12 -12.22 29.94
N GLY A 650 35.02 -12.04 30.91
CA GLY A 650 35.85 -13.14 31.42
C GLY A 650 36.89 -13.58 30.38
N ASP A 651 36.78 -14.83 29.93
CA ASP A 651 37.59 -15.43 28.85
C ASP A 651 36.86 -15.47 27.49
N THR A 652 35.60 -15.04 27.45
CA THR A 652 34.72 -15.17 26.28
C THR A 652 34.64 -13.85 25.51
N GLU A 653 34.91 -13.93 24.21
CA GLU A 653 34.72 -12.83 23.25
C GLU A 653 33.28 -12.81 22.73
N ILE A 654 32.68 -11.62 22.67
CA ILE A 654 31.31 -11.38 22.21
C ILE A 654 31.33 -10.27 21.17
N THR A 655 30.88 -10.57 19.95
CA THR A 655 30.67 -9.57 18.90
C THR A 655 29.20 -9.18 18.81
N ARG A 656 28.90 -7.89 18.67
CA ARG A 656 27.56 -7.36 18.35
C ARG A 656 27.64 -6.27 17.29
N GLU A 657 26.58 -6.13 16.51
CA GLU A 657 26.41 -5.04 15.55
C GLU A 657 25.32 -4.07 16.03
N PHE A 658 25.57 -2.79 15.81
CA PHE A 658 24.66 -1.68 16.07
C PHE A 658 24.58 -0.80 14.82
N ALA A 659 23.53 -0.01 14.70
CA ALA A 659 23.44 1.05 13.69
C ALA A 659 23.70 2.38 14.39
N LEU A 660 24.87 2.97 14.17
CA LEU A 660 25.18 4.29 14.68
C LEU A 660 24.51 5.32 13.75
N VAL A 661 23.50 6.01 14.27
CA VAL A 661 22.67 6.96 13.54
C VAL A 661 22.92 8.36 14.11
N SER A 662 23.53 9.24 13.31
CA SER A 662 23.72 10.64 13.69
C SER A 662 22.60 11.50 13.14
N ARG A 663 21.95 12.31 13.99
CA ARG A 663 20.83 13.20 13.61
C ARG A 663 20.87 14.55 14.33
N THR A 664 20.38 15.58 13.64
CA THR A 664 20.07 16.88 14.24
C THR A 664 18.76 16.82 15.03
N GLY A 665 18.64 17.60 16.11
CA GLY A 665 17.35 17.78 16.81
C GLY A 665 16.87 16.60 17.67
N LEU A 666 17.71 15.59 17.92
CA LEU A 666 17.40 14.49 18.84
C LEU A 666 16.96 15.01 20.22
N ALA A 667 15.92 14.42 20.80
CA ALA A 667 15.59 14.66 22.20
C ALA A 667 16.69 14.16 23.12
N GLY A 668 16.84 14.81 24.28
CA GLY A 668 17.67 14.32 25.38
C GLY A 668 17.24 12.97 25.98
N ASN A 669 16.15 12.34 25.50
CA ASN A 669 15.78 10.97 25.83
C ASN A 669 16.24 9.92 24.79
N GLY A 670 16.96 10.33 23.74
CA GLY A 670 17.39 9.42 22.67
C GLY A 670 16.26 8.90 21.78
N GLY A 671 15.09 9.54 21.79
CA GLY A 671 13.99 9.25 20.89
C GLY A 671 14.09 9.98 19.55
N TRP A 672 13.44 9.41 18.53
CA TRP A 672 13.09 10.12 17.30
C TRP A 672 12.04 11.18 17.65
N LEU A 673 12.24 12.41 17.19
CA LEU A 673 11.44 13.58 17.57
C LEU A 673 10.68 14.20 16.39
#